data_AF-A0A437QT44-F1
#
_entry.id   AF-A0A437QT44-F1
#
_cell.length_a   1.000
_cell.length_b   1.000
_cell.length_c   1.000
_cell.angle_alpha   90.00
_cell.angle_beta   90.00
_cell.angle_gamma   90.00
#
_symmetry.space_group_name_H-M   'P 1'
#
loop_
_entity.id
_entity.type
_entity.pdbx_description
1 polymer ?
#
loop_
_entity_poly.entity_id
_entity_poly.type
_entity_poly.pdbx_seq_one_letter_code
_entity_poly.pdbx_strand_id
1 'polypeptide(L)'
;MKTTMRNAMLCAGIATVSLQGCGGGSETHSDFTKVDVSKPVSDWVMVWNDEFDAAEIDSRKWNFEVNCTGGGNNEKQCYTSDKKNAFISGGMLNIVALPAAAGADKPYTSSRLTTQKKADFKYGRFEMKAKLPSGQGSWPAFWMMPTDSFYGSWPKSGEIDIMEAVNLKVPNATGVLEANVHGTLHYGREWPNNLSSGKGYALPEGKNPADDFHTYAIEWQEGEIRWYVDGYLFATQRQSEVRYNAKNQAVGLKHRGWYTEYFNQGTGEKELHWDKAPFDQKFFMILNVAVGGNWPENVNKGGIDAAAFAKGQSLIVDYVRVYECKVNPTTGKGCETVRPGYDKLTDGLVEGKAPIPAPPSTGIPQNLTIFDGTPNPNWPAWDCCGGSNPALVADAARGNVYEFLVGAAPTVNGFVTRTAFIKDPAGVATPFDASPMAATGNVTFDMQLISAPNNAAAAWKFKVESSEGSTAAELDLTVGGPAPAVGKWQSYSFPLSTLAAAGLDLAAIDVVMIFPAWGSGEGAVYRIDNLKIGQAPVAKPQLVLFKDGKNLDWPMWDCCGGSTPTEQVDDAEHGAVAEFSIGATPTVMGFITRAANGGSDKPFDATAILDGGVVQFQMKLVSAPSTPNAAWKFKVEADGGSSAVELDFTASLEAKAPETGKWQTYTYKLADLAAAGLDVSAIDVVMIFPAWGSGNGAVYRVDNARIYHPSSDIPVVDGLLLFADKAADDWSIWDCCGGSTPTLEQDDTAHGATAQYIIGAAPTVMGIQAAADVSFDASALLQNGVVRFEMKVVSAPSTAGAAWKFKIESDNASSAVELDLSASLEGKSPTTGQWQTYTFPLKTLFDAGLDISAIDVLMVFPAWGSGNGAVYRLDNVVIANP
;
A
#
# COMPACT_ATOMS: atom_id res chain seq x y z
N MET A 1 38.34 -57.66 -24.79
CA MET A 1 39.50 -58.41 -24.27
C MET A 1 40.00 -57.66 -23.04
N LYS A 2 40.06 -58.34 -21.88
CA LYS A 2 40.75 -57.95 -20.62
C LYS A 2 40.26 -56.74 -19.80
N THR A 3 39.31 -57.04 -18.92
CA THR A 3 39.37 -56.99 -17.44
C THR A 3 40.43 -56.15 -16.68
N THR A 4 39.90 -55.40 -15.68
CA THR A 4 40.38 -55.15 -14.28
C THR A 4 41.61 -54.28 -13.98
N MET A 5 41.42 -53.26 -13.11
CA MET A 5 41.83 -53.33 -11.68
C MET A 5 41.33 -52.15 -10.83
N ARG A 6 41.34 -52.38 -9.51
CA ARG A 6 40.58 -51.80 -8.39
C ARG A 6 41.44 -50.90 -7.46
N ASN A 7 40.74 -50.21 -6.54
CA ASN A 7 41.12 -49.64 -5.21
C ASN A 7 41.38 -48.11 -5.19
N ALA A 8 40.54 -47.27 -4.55
CA ALA A 8 40.36 -47.02 -3.09
C ALA A 8 41.64 -46.42 -2.45
N MET A 9 41.66 -45.24 -1.80
CA MET A 9 40.91 -44.83 -0.61
C MET A 9 41.17 -43.33 -0.25
N LEU A 10 40.21 -42.70 0.47
CA LEU A 10 40.16 -41.45 1.28
C LEU A 10 41.42 -40.55 1.48
N CYS A 11 41.24 -39.21 1.41
CA CYS A 11 41.21 -38.31 2.59
C CYS A 11 41.02 -36.80 2.25
N ALA A 12 40.23 -36.16 3.13
CA ALA A 12 39.99 -34.74 3.50
C ALA A 12 40.82 -33.56 2.91
N GLY A 13 40.18 -32.38 2.82
CA GLY A 13 40.88 -31.09 2.88
C GLY A 13 40.12 -29.87 2.33
N ILE A 14 39.71 -28.98 3.23
CA ILE A 14 38.83 -27.80 3.10
C ILE A 14 39.39 -26.59 2.28
N ALA A 15 38.46 -25.96 1.55
CA ALA A 15 38.26 -24.54 1.15
C ALA A 15 39.39 -23.67 0.55
N THR A 16 39.06 -23.08 -0.60
CA THR A 16 39.15 -21.61 -0.81
C THR A 16 37.97 -21.13 -1.68
N VAL A 17 37.29 -20.11 -1.17
CA VAL A 17 36.16 -19.41 -1.80
C VAL A 17 36.67 -18.48 -2.89
N SER A 18 36.02 -18.49 -4.05
CA SER A 18 36.00 -17.33 -4.95
C SER A 18 34.57 -17.11 -5.43
N LEU A 19 34.06 -15.90 -5.17
CA LEU A 19 32.82 -15.37 -5.72
C LEU A 19 32.99 -15.15 -7.23
N GLN A 20 32.05 -15.67 -8.02
CA GLN A 20 31.57 -15.02 -9.25
C GLN A 20 30.05 -15.15 -9.32
N GLY A 21 29.42 -14.04 -9.66
CA GLY A 21 27.97 -13.85 -9.61
C GLY A 21 27.22 -14.20 -10.89
N CYS A 22 25.90 -14.04 -10.75
CA CYS A 22 24.85 -13.72 -11.73
C CYS A 22 24.92 -14.35 -13.13
N GLY A 23 23.98 -15.27 -13.37
CA GLY A 23 23.55 -15.69 -14.71
C GLY A 23 22.89 -17.06 -14.68
N GLY A 24 21.58 -17.10 -14.41
CA GLY A 24 20.82 -18.36 -14.41
C GLY A 24 19.42 -18.12 -14.95
N GLY A 25 19.25 -18.30 -16.26
CA GLY A 25 17.97 -18.23 -16.95
C GLY A 25 16.98 -19.23 -16.37
N SER A 26 15.72 -18.81 -16.24
CA SER A 26 14.61 -19.67 -15.86
C SER A 26 14.26 -20.59 -17.03
N GLU A 27 15.06 -21.63 -17.26
CA GLU A 27 14.62 -22.74 -18.09
C GLU A 27 13.68 -23.63 -17.26
N THR A 28 12.39 -23.59 -17.58
CA THR A 28 11.37 -24.44 -16.99
C THR A 28 11.53 -25.89 -17.47
N HIS A 29 12.03 -26.76 -16.60
CA HIS A 29 11.95 -28.21 -16.80
C HIS A 29 10.55 -28.72 -16.42
N SER A 30 9.69 -28.91 -17.43
CA SER A 30 8.37 -29.51 -17.23
C SER A 30 8.44 -31.04 -17.22
N ASP A 31 7.98 -31.67 -16.15
CA ASP A 31 7.88 -33.14 -16.03
C ASP A 31 6.47 -33.61 -16.43
N PHE A 32 6.32 -34.03 -17.69
CA PHE A 32 5.06 -34.51 -18.27
C PHE A 32 4.66 -35.91 -17.80
N THR A 33 5.51 -36.61 -17.04
CA THR A 33 5.24 -38.00 -16.61
C THR A 33 4.29 -38.12 -15.43
N LYS A 34 3.93 -36.98 -14.80
CA LYS A 34 3.03 -36.93 -13.63
C LYS A 34 1.56 -36.63 -13.95
N VAL A 35 1.21 -36.34 -15.21
CA VAL A 35 -0.18 -36.10 -15.64
C VAL A 35 -0.65 -37.29 -16.48
N ASP A 36 -1.52 -38.12 -15.89
CA ASP A 36 -2.16 -39.24 -16.60
C ASP A 36 -3.38 -38.74 -17.38
N VAL A 37 -3.13 -38.22 -18.58
CA VAL A 37 -4.16 -37.73 -19.53
C VAL A 37 -5.10 -38.83 -20.06
N SER A 38 -4.89 -40.10 -19.68
CA SER A 38 -5.67 -41.24 -20.15
C SER A 38 -6.82 -41.63 -19.22
N LYS A 39 -6.91 -41.06 -18.01
CA LYS A 39 -8.05 -41.26 -17.11
C LYS A 39 -9.16 -40.26 -17.44
N PRO A 40 -10.37 -40.71 -17.81
CA PRO A 40 -11.51 -39.81 -18.00
C PRO A 40 -11.82 -39.11 -16.68
N VAL A 41 -11.74 -37.78 -16.65
CA VAL A 41 -12.43 -36.98 -15.63
C VAL A 41 -13.92 -37.12 -15.92
N SER A 42 -14.61 -37.98 -15.18
CA SER A 42 -16.04 -38.28 -15.32
C SER A 42 -16.97 -37.07 -15.09
N ASP A 43 -16.36 -35.92 -14.81
CA ASP A 43 -16.99 -34.74 -14.25
C ASP A 43 -17.17 -33.65 -15.33
N TRP A 44 -16.49 -33.75 -16.48
CA TRP A 44 -16.77 -32.90 -17.65
C TRP A 44 -17.77 -33.59 -18.59
N VAL A 45 -18.85 -32.89 -18.92
CA VAL A 45 -19.89 -33.37 -19.85
C VAL A 45 -19.83 -32.55 -21.12
N MET A 46 -19.61 -33.19 -22.28
CA MET A 46 -19.62 -32.50 -23.56
C MET A 46 -21.03 -31.97 -23.86
N VAL A 47 -21.14 -30.66 -24.11
CA VAL A 47 -22.42 -29.99 -24.37
C VAL A 47 -22.51 -29.42 -25.78
N TRP A 48 -21.38 -29.24 -26.44
CA TRP A 48 -21.31 -28.81 -27.84
C TRP A 48 -19.99 -29.25 -28.46
N ASN A 49 -20.02 -29.57 -29.75
CA ASN A 49 -18.82 -29.91 -30.50
C ASN A 49 -18.99 -29.68 -32.01
N ASP A 50 -17.86 -29.59 -32.71
CA ASP A 50 -17.77 -29.79 -34.14
C ASP A 50 -16.52 -30.62 -34.46
N GLU A 51 -16.73 -31.83 -34.98
CA GLU A 51 -15.66 -32.76 -35.40
C GLU A 51 -15.31 -32.60 -36.88
N PHE A 52 -15.98 -31.69 -37.59
CA PHE A 52 -15.75 -31.42 -39.02
C PHE A 52 -15.81 -32.66 -39.94
N ASP A 53 -16.57 -33.69 -39.56
CA ASP A 53 -16.80 -34.90 -40.37
C ASP A 53 -17.70 -34.66 -41.60
N ALA A 54 -18.44 -33.55 -41.61
CA ALA A 54 -19.32 -33.18 -42.72
C ALA A 54 -18.54 -32.64 -43.92
N ALA A 55 -19.12 -32.71 -45.12
CA ALA A 55 -18.47 -32.19 -46.32
C ALA A 55 -18.37 -30.65 -46.37
N GLU A 56 -19.20 -29.95 -45.59
CA GLU A 56 -19.30 -28.49 -45.58
C GLU A 56 -19.39 -27.98 -44.14
N ILE A 57 -18.94 -26.74 -43.93
CA ILE A 57 -18.97 -26.07 -42.62
C ILE A 57 -20.44 -25.86 -42.21
N ASP A 58 -20.80 -26.31 -41.01
CA ASP A 58 -22.19 -26.25 -40.54
C ASP A 58 -22.61 -24.81 -40.23
N SER A 59 -23.39 -24.21 -41.14
CA SER A 59 -23.93 -22.86 -41.01
C SER A 59 -24.89 -22.69 -39.82
N ARG A 60 -25.30 -23.76 -39.13
CA ARG A 60 -26.05 -23.67 -37.87
C ARG A 60 -25.13 -23.47 -36.67
N LYS A 61 -23.85 -23.80 -36.79
CA LYS A 61 -22.82 -23.66 -35.76
C LYS A 61 -21.94 -22.42 -35.97
N TRP A 62 -21.58 -22.15 -37.22
CA TRP A 62 -20.59 -21.12 -37.56
C TRP A 62 -21.18 -20.00 -38.42
N ASN A 63 -20.83 -18.76 -38.11
CA ASN A 63 -20.96 -17.58 -38.96
C ASN A 63 -19.63 -17.33 -39.68
N PHE A 64 -19.68 -16.72 -40.86
CA PHE A 64 -18.51 -16.12 -41.51
C PHE A 64 -18.53 -14.62 -41.31
N GLU A 65 -17.44 -14.07 -40.77
CA GLU A 65 -17.23 -12.63 -40.79
C GLU A 65 -16.61 -12.24 -42.13
N VAL A 66 -17.24 -11.28 -42.84
CA VAL A 66 -16.82 -10.85 -44.19
C VAL A 66 -16.58 -9.35 -44.19
N ASN A 67 -15.31 -8.94 -44.18
CA ASN A 67 -14.89 -7.53 -44.18
C ASN A 67 -13.41 -7.40 -44.55
N CYS A 68 -12.95 -6.16 -44.74
CA CYS A 68 -11.53 -5.80 -44.90
C CYS A 68 -11.03 -4.87 -43.79
N THR A 69 -11.76 -4.80 -42.68
CA THR A 69 -11.48 -3.89 -41.56
C THR A 69 -10.52 -4.50 -40.53
N GLY A 70 -10.37 -5.82 -40.52
CA GLY A 70 -9.56 -6.54 -39.51
C GLY A 70 -10.22 -6.47 -38.12
N GLY A 71 -9.44 -6.74 -37.07
CA GLY A 71 -9.83 -6.68 -35.66
C GLY A 71 -9.45 -5.39 -34.92
N GLY A 72 -9.00 -4.34 -35.63
CA GLY A 72 -8.45 -3.11 -35.03
C GLY A 72 -6.92 -3.11 -34.89
N ASN A 73 -6.25 -4.14 -35.40
CA ASN A 73 -4.80 -4.35 -35.21
C ASN A 73 -3.96 -4.07 -36.46
N ASN A 74 -4.44 -3.25 -37.41
CA ASN A 74 -3.77 -2.93 -38.68
C ASN A 74 -3.47 -4.15 -39.58
N GLU A 75 -4.32 -5.16 -39.51
CA GLU A 75 -4.26 -6.39 -40.29
C GLU A 75 -4.35 -6.16 -41.82
N LYS A 76 -3.78 -7.11 -42.58
CA LYS A 76 -3.56 -7.01 -44.04
C LYS A 76 -4.39 -8.00 -44.86
N GLN A 77 -5.35 -8.69 -44.27
CA GLN A 77 -6.28 -9.57 -44.96
C GLN A 77 -7.69 -8.97 -45.06
N CYS A 78 -8.43 -9.34 -46.10
CA CYS A 78 -9.89 -9.36 -46.06
C CYS A 78 -10.38 -10.73 -45.60
N TYR A 79 -11.27 -10.77 -44.62
CA TYR A 79 -11.98 -11.99 -44.28
C TYR A 79 -13.11 -12.25 -45.29
N THR A 80 -13.21 -13.49 -45.76
CA THR A 80 -14.18 -13.92 -46.76
C THR A 80 -14.89 -15.21 -46.32
N SER A 81 -15.97 -15.54 -47.03
CA SER A 81 -16.63 -16.85 -46.95
C SER A 81 -16.32 -17.73 -48.17
N ASP A 82 -15.26 -17.45 -48.92
CA ASP A 82 -14.86 -18.26 -50.08
C ASP A 82 -14.34 -19.63 -49.60
N LYS A 83 -14.72 -20.71 -50.29
CA LYS A 83 -14.23 -22.08 -50.03
C LYS A 83 -12.72 -22.22 -50.22
N LYS A 84 -12.04 -21.23 -50.79
CA LYS A 84 -10.57 -21.18 -50.81
C LYS A 84 -9.96 -20.77 -49.47
N ASN A 85 -10.69 -19.99 -48.67
CA ASN A 85 -10.22 -19.50 -47.37
C ASN A 85 -10.74 -20.34 -46.21
N ALA A 86 -11.88 -21.03 -46.34
CA ALA A 86 -12.37 -21.96 -45.33
C ALA A 86 -13.10 -23.16 -45.96
N PHE A 87 -12.63 -24.38 -45.67
CA PHE A 87 -13.23 -25.60 -46.18
C PHE A 87 -12.91 -26.80 -45.28
N ILE A 88 -13.71 -27.87 -45.41
CA ILE A 88 -13.41 -29.15 -44.76
C ILE A 88 -12.70 -30.06 -45.76
N SER A 89 -11.59 -30.66 -45.32
CA SER A 89 -10.85 -31.66 -46.09
C SER A 89 -10.24 -32.70 -45.15
N GLY A 90 -10.53 -33.97 -45.42
CA GLY A 90 -10.02 -35.08 -44.61
C GLY A 90 -10.57 -35.10 -43.18
N GLY A 91 -11.81 -34.66 -42.97
CA GLY A 91 -12.43 -34.56 -41.65
C GLY A 91 -11.92 -33.37 -40.81
N MET A 92 -11.24 -32.40 -41.43
CA MET A 92 -10.64 -31.27 -40.71
C MET A 92 -11.03 -29.95 -41.35
N LEU A 93 -11.32 -28.94 -40.53
CA LEU A 93 -11.49 -27.56 -40.98
C LEU A 93 -10.12 -26.97 -41.35
N ASN A 94 -10.04 -26.37 -42.53
CA ASN A 94 -8.86 -25.65 -43.00
C ASN A 94 -9.23 -24.18 -43.15
N ILE A 95 -8.62 -23.30 -42.35
CA ILE A 95 -8.69 -21.84 -42.52
C ILE A 95 -7.39 -21.39 -43.15
N VAL A 96 -7.45 -20.87 -44.38
CA VAL A 96 -6.29 -20.61 -45.23
C VAL A 96 -6.18 -19.13 -45.56
N ALA A 97 -5.05 -18.54 -45.15
CA ALA A 97 -4.63 -17.22 -45.59
C ALA A 97 -3.94 -17.30 -46.95
N LEU A 98 -4.41 -16.54 -47.93
CA LEU A 98 -3.95 -16.56 -49.32
C LEU A 98 -3.61 -15.15 -49.83
N PRO A 99 -2.71 -14.99 -50.81
CA PRO A 99 -2.55 -13.74 -51.54
C PRO A 99 -3.87 -13.36 -52.21
N ALA A 100 -4.26 -12.10 -52.10
CA ALA A 100 -5.44 -11.59 -52.77
C ALA A 100 -5.19 -11.41 -54.27
N ALA A 101 -6.27 -11.36 -55.05
CA ALA A 101 -6.19 -11.01 -56.46
C ALA A 101 -5.66 -9.57 -56.63
N ALA A 102 -4.98 -9.31 -57.75
CA ALA A 102 -4.50 -7.97 -58.07
C ALA A 102 -5.66 -6.96 -58.08
N GLY A 103 -5.50 -5.85 -57.36
CA GLY A 103 -6.53 -4.81 -57.23
C GLY A 103 -7.53 -5.00 -56.07
N ALA A 104 -7.37 -6.03 -55.23
CA ALA A 104 -8.14 -6.15 -53.99
C ALA A 104 -7.78 -5.07 -52.96
N ASP A 105 -8.72 -4.75 -52.06
CA ASP A 105 -8.56 -3.72 -51.02
C ASP A 105 -7.39 -3.99 -50.06
N LYS A 106 -7.09 -5.27 -49.84
CA LYS A 106 -6.00 -5.74 -49.00
C LYS A 106 -5.19 -6.80 -49.76
N PRO A 107 -3.88 -6.93 -49.46
CA PRO A 107 -2.99 -7.84 -50.19
C PRO A 107 -3.24 -9.33 -49.90
N TYR A 108 -4.02 -9.67 -48.86
CA TYR A 108 -4.33 -11.05 -48.50
C TYR A 108 -5.84 -11.27 -48.32
N THR A 109 -6.25 -12.53 -48.38
CA THR A 109 -7.58 -13.01 -48.02
C THR A 109 -7.45 -14.11 -46.96
N SER A 110 -8.42 -14.23 -46.08
CA SER A 110 -8.50 -15.29 -45.08
C SER A 110 -9.95 -15.52 -44.66
N SER A 111 -10.20 -16.27 -43.59
CA SER A 111 -11.53 -16.42 -42.99
C SER A 111 -11.48 -16.29 -41.47
N ARG A 112 -12.59 -15.80 -40.92
CA ARG A 112 -12.88 -15.67 -39.49
C ARG A 112 -14.26 -16.24 -39.23
N LEU A 113 -14.30 -17.34 -38.49
CA LEU A 113 -15.52 -18.05 -38.13
C LEU A 113 -15.91 -17.70 -36.70
N THR A 114 -17.20 -17.44 -36.45
CA THR A 114 -17.70 -17.16 -35.10
C THR A 114 -18.90 -18.02 -34.74
N THR A 115 -19.08 -18.33 -33.46
CA THR A 115 -20.31 -19.01 -32.97
C THR A 115 -21.36 -18.05 -32.43
N GLN A 116 -21.18 -16.74 -32.60
CA GLN A 116 -22.04 -15.71 -32.01
C GLN A 116 -23.53 -15.98 -32.30
N LYS A 117 -24.36 -16.02 -31.24
CA LYS A 117 -25.82 -16.29 -31.30
C LYS A 117 -26.18 -17.68 -31.84
N LYS A 118 -25.21 -18.60 -31.91
CA LYS A 118 -25.38 -20.01 -32.29
C LYS A 118 -24.95 -20.94 -31.18
N ALA A 119 -23.80 -20.65 -30.58
CA ALA A 119 -23.27 -21.37 -29.43
C ALA A 119 -22.47 -20.40 -28.55
N ASP A 120 -23.13 -19.91 -27.51
CA ASP A 120 -22.61 -18.92 -26.57
C ASP A 120 -22.67 -19.50 -25.16
N PHE A 121 -21.55 -19.48 -24.45
CA PHE A 121 -21.38 -20.21 -23.20
C PHE A 121 -20.90 -19.30 -22.08
N LYS A 122 -21.27 -19.62 -20.85
CA LYS A 122 -20.68 -19.04 -19.65
C LYS A 122 -20.11 -20.18 -18.81
N TYR A 123 -18.82 -20.11 -18.53
CA TYR A 123 -18.04 -21.18 -17.90
C TYR A 123 -17.97 -22.45 -18.74
N GLY A 124 -17.04 -23.33 -18.40
CA GLY A 124 -16.83 -24.60 -19.08
C GLY A 124 -15.38 -24.83 -19.47
N ARG A 125 -15.14 -25.98 -20.11
CA ARG A 125 -13.88 -26.28 -20.79
C ARG A 125 -14.07 -26.10 -22.29
N PHE A 126 -13.19 -25.31 -22.90
CA PHE A 126 -13.20 -25.04 -24.34
C PHE A 126 -11.90 -25.57 -24.89
N GLU A 127 -11.97 -26.46 -25.88
CA GLU A 127 -10.76 -27.03 -26.48
C GLU A 127 -10.85 -27.10 -27.99
N MET A 128 -9.70 -26.88 -28.62
CA MET A 128 -9.49 -27.04 -30.04
C MET A 128 -8.23 -27.89 -30.25
N LYS A 129 -8.33 -28.94 -31.05
CA LYS A 129 -7.15 -29.66 -31.54
C LYS A 129 -6.80 -29.16 -32.93
N ALA A 130 -5.62 -28.56 -33.08
CA ALA A 130 -5.21 -27.94 -34.33
C ALA A 130 -3.70 -28.02 -34.57
N LYS A 131 -3.31 -27.85 -35.84
CA LYS A 131 -1.95 -27.56 -36.26
C LYS A 131 -1.89 -26.14 -36.81
N LEU A 132 -0.93 -25.35 -36.34
CA LEU A 132 -0.85 -23.92 -36.63
C LEU A 132 -0.04 -23.61 -37.91
N PRO A 133 -0.31 -22.49 -38.59
CA PRO A 133 0.52 -22.00 -39.70
C PRO A 133 1.89 -21.49 -39.21
N SER A 134 2.78 -21.22 -40.16
CA SER A 134 4.13 -20.68 -39.88
C SER A 134 4.48 -19.54 -40.83
N GLY A 135 5.58 -18.83 -40.53
CA GLY A 135 6.13 -17.79 -41.38
C GLY A 135 5.77 -16.37 -40.94
N GLN A 136 6.62 -15.42 -41.36
CA GLN A 136 6.59 -14.04 -40.90
C GLN A 136 5.32 -13.34 -41.40
N GLY A 137 4.56 -12.77 -40.48
CA GLY A 137 3.25 -12.16 -40.69
C GLY A 137 2.07 -13.09 -40.40
N SER A 138 2.26 -14.37 -40.07
CA SER A 138 1.14 -15.27 -39.74
C SER A 138 0.64 -15.04 -38.30
N TRP A 139 -0.68 -15.02 -38.11
CA TRP A 139 -1.31 -14.85 -36.79
C TRP A 139 -2.61 -15.70 -36.67
N PRO A 140 -2.49 -17.00 -36.37
CA PRO A 140 -3.62 -17.85 -36.01
C PRO A 140 -4.16 -17.53 -34.61
N ALA A 141 -5.48 -17.59 -34.43
CA ALA A 141 -6.12 -17.38 -33.15
C ALA A 141 -7.33 -18.30 -32.91
N PHE A 142 -7.47 -18.77 -31.68
CA PHE A 142 -8.67 -19.35 -31.08
C PHE A 142 -8.99 -18.57 -29.80
N TRP A 143 -10.10 -17.86 -29.81
CA TRP A 143 -10.41 -16.84 -28.81
C TRP A 143 -11.91 -16.66 -28.66
N MET A 144 -12.31 -15.82 -27.71
CA MET A 144 -13.71 -15.63 -27.36
C MET A 144 -14.01 -14.17 -27.05
N MET A 145 -15.21 -13.74 -27.44
CA MET A 145 -15.75 -12.41 -27.20
C MET A 145 -17.12 -12.48 -26.52
N PRO A 146 -17.52 -11.49 -25.71
CA PRO A 146 -18.81 -11.47 -25.05
C PRO A 146 -19.93 -11.37 -26.10
N THR A 147 -21.00 -12.12 -25.88
CA THR A 147 -22.18 -12.12 -26.76
C THR A 147 -22.86 -10.76 -26.74
N ASP A 148 -22.95 -10.18 -25.54
CA ASP A 148 -23.55 -8.88 -25.26
C ASP A 148 -22.51 -7.99 -24.58
N SER A 149 -22.48 -6.70 -24.94
CA SER A 149 -21.60 -5.70 -24.33
C SER A 149 -22.17 -5.20 -22.99
N PHE A 150 -22.43 -6.12 -22.05
CA PHE A 150 -23.15 -5.85 -20.80
C PHE A 150 -22.50 -4.75 -19.94
N TYR A 151 -21.17 -4.72 -19.86
CA TYR A 151 -20.41 -3.72 -19.10
C TYR A 151 -19.95 -2.54 -19.97
N GLY A 152 -20.38 -2.48 -21.24
CA GLY A 152 -19.92 -1.52 -22.24
C GLY A 152 -19.09 -2.17 -23.35
N SER A 153 -18.66 -1.36 -24.31
CA SER A 153 -17.83 -1.80 -25.43
C SER A 153 -16.49 -2.38 -24.97
N TRP A 154 -15.80 -3.07 -25.88
CA TRP A 154 -14.45 -3.57 -25.62
C TRP A 154 -13.54 -2.48 -25.02
N PRO A 155 -12.72 -2.81 -24.00
CA PRO A 155 -12.52 -4.12 -23.39
C PRO A 155 -13.43 -4.40 -22.18
N LYS A 156 -14.39 -3.51 -21.86
CA LYS A 156 -15.10 -3.54 -20.56
C LYS A 156 -15.89 -4.82 -20.35
N SER A 157 -16.37 -5.43 -21.43
CA SER A 157 -17.08 -6.71 -21.40
C SER A 157 -16.16 -7.94 -21.60
N GLY A 158 -14.84 -7.73 -21.67
CA GLY A 158 -13.83 -8.80 -21.70
C GLY A 158 -13.51 -9.35 -23.09
N GLU A 159 -12.38 -10.05 -23.16
CA GLU A 159 -11.92 -10.91 -24.27
C GLU A 159 -11.07 -12.04 -23.66
N ILE A 160 -11.23 -13.27 -24.17
CA ILE A 160 -10.49 -14.45 -23.70
C ILE A 160 -9.77 -15.09 -24.89
N ASP A 161 -8.45 -14.97 -24.92
CA ASP A 161 -7.60 -15.61 -25.94
C ASP A 161 -7.15 -16.97 -25.42
N ILE A 162 -7.72 -18.03 -25.99
CA ILE A 162 -7.39 -19.41 -25.61
C ILE A 162 -6.03 -19.80 -26.20
N MET A 163 -5.78 -19.40 -27.44
CA MET A 163 -4.51 -19.57 -28.12
C MET A 163 -4.35 -18.51 -29.19
N GLU A 164 -3.24 -17.78 -29.10
CA GLU A 164 -2.68 -17.01 -30.21
C GLU A 164 -1.23 -17.41 -30.45
N ALA A 165 -0.77 -17.31 -31.69
CA ALA A 165 0.65 -17.40 -32.02
C ALA A 165 0.97 -16.41 -33.13
N VAL A 166 2.22 -15.98 -33.22
CA VAL A 166 2.70 -15.17 -34.35
C VAL A 166 4.00 -15.74 -34.89
N ASN A 167 4.21 -15.63 -36.20
CA ASN A 167 5.52 -15.85 -36.82
C ASN A 167 6.20 -17.19 -36.51
N LEU A 168 5.45 -18.26 -36.22
CA LEU A 168 6.02 -19.56 -35.87
C LEU A 168 7.06 -20.01 -36.91
N LYS A 169 8.16 -20.61 -36.43
CA LYS A 169 9.33 -21.02 -37.21
C LYS A 169 10.14 -19.88 -37.84
N VAL A 170 9.88 -18.63 -37.48
CA VAL A 170 10.74 -17.51 -37.90
C VAL A 170 11.81 -17.27 -36.84
N PRO A 171 13.10 -17.19 -37.20
CA PRO A 171 14.15 -16.89 -36.25
C PRO A 171 14.02 -15.45 -35.73
N ASN A 172 14.19 -15.28 -34.43
CA ASN A 172 14.41 -13.96 -33.81
C ASN A 172 15.86 -13.47 -34.07
N ALA A 173 16.23 -12.31 -33.49
CA ALA A 173 17.55 -11.70 -33.68
C ALA A 173 18.74 -12.58 -33.23
N THR A 174 18.52 -13.53 -32.32
CA THR A 174 19.54 -14.48 -31.84
C THR A 174 19.52 -15.83 -32.57
N GLY A 175 18.64 -15.98 -33.57
CA GLY A 175 18.53 -17.19 -34.38
C GLY A 175 17.60 -18.27 -33.81
N VAL A 176 16.94 -18.03 -32.67
CA VAL A 176 15.99 -18.97 -32.08
C VAL A 176 14.66 -18.88 -32.84
N LEU A 177 14.13 -20.03 -33.26
CA LEU A 177 12.86 -20.11 -33.98
C LEU A 177 11.69 -19.81 -33.03
N GLU A 178 10.77 -18.98 -33.49
CA GLU A 178 9.53 -18.70 -32.76
C GLU A 178 8.68 -19.95 -32.60
N ALA A 179 8.28 -20.25 -31.38
CA ALA A 179 7.56 -21.47 -31.01
C ALA A 179 6.50 -21.25 -29.93
N ASN A 180 6.28 -20.00 -29.51
CA ASN A 180 5.36 -19.70 -28.43
C ASN A 180 3.90 -19.66 -28.89
N VAL A 181 3.03 -20.13 -28.00
CA VAL A 181 1.61 -19.80 -28.00
C VAL A 181 1.29 -18.92 -26.78
N HIS A 182 0.26 -18.11 -26.88
CA HIS A 182 -0.10 -17.12 -25.87
C HIS A 182 -1.55 -17.32 -25.43
N GLY A 183 -1.77 -17.28 -24.11
CA GLY A 183 -3.10 -17.19 -23.50
C GLY A 183 -3.23 -15.84 -22.78
N THR A 184 -4.28 -15.09 -23.09
CA THR A 184 -4.41 -13.68 -22.70
C THR A 184 -5.85 -13.35 -22.30
N LEU A 185 -6.00 -12.43 -21.36
CA LEU A 185 -7.26 -11.77 -21.03
C LEU A 185 -7.14 -10.27 -21.32
N HIS A 186 -8.16 -9.68 -21.93
CA HIS A 186 -8.31 -8.23 -22.05
C HIS A 186 -9.50 -7.73 -21.23
N TYR A 187 -9.31 -6.65 -20.47
CA TYR A 187 -10.29 -6.12 -19.52
C TYR A 187 -9.94 -4.66 -19.14
N GLY A 188 -10.67 -4.10 -18.17
CA GLY A 188 -10.39 -2.78 -17.60
C GLY A 188 -11.25 -1.67 -18.17
N ARG A 189 -10.64 -0.51 -18.45
CA ARG A 189 -11.34 0.71 -18.90
C ARG A 189 -11.46 0.77 -20.41
N GLU A 190 -12.26 1.73 -20.89
CA GLU A 190 -12.42 1.98 -22.33
C GLU A 190 -11.08 2.33 -23.00
N TRP A 191 -10.91 1.93 -24.26
CA TRP A 191 -9.73 2.28 -25.05
C TRP A 191 -9.50 3.81 -25.02
N PRO A 192 -8.24 4.27 -24.87
CA PRO A 192 -6.99 3.51 -24.88
C PRO A 192 -6.52 2.99 -23.52
N ASN A 193 -7.34 3.07 -22.47
CA ASN A 193 -6.98 2.70 -21.10
C ASN A 193 -7.28 1.22 -20.78
N ASN A 194 -7.44 0.39 -21.82
CA ASN A 194 -7.62 -1.05 -21.68
C ASN A 194 -6.34 -1.71 -21.16
N LEU A 195 -6.48 -2.77 -20.37
CA LEU A 195 -5.35 -3.58 -19.91
C LEU A 195 -5.49 -5.02 -20.37
N SER A 196 -4.36 -5.73 -20.38
CA SER A 196 -4.31 -7.17 -20.62
C SER A 196 -3.25 -7.84 -19.75
N SER A 197 -3.50 -9.10 -19.42
CA SER A 197 -2.57 -10.00 -18.73
C SER A 197 -2.61 -11.38 -19.39
N GLY A 198 -1.45 -12.01 -19.51
CA GLY A 198 -1.31 -13.26 -20.22
C GLY A 198 0.09 -13.83 -20.07
N LYS A 199 0.31 -15.01 -20.64
CA LYS A 199 1.59 -15.71 -20.58
C LYS A 199 1.85 -16.47 -21.88
N GLY A 200 3.09 -16.43 -22.34
CA GLY A 200 3.58 -17.26 -23.44
C GLY A 200 3.98 -18.64 -22.96
N TYR A 201 3.80 -19.65 -23.80
CA TYR A 201 4.19 -21.03 -23.55
C TYR A 201 4.88 -21.62 -24.78
N ALA A 202 6.10 -22.13 -24.58
CA ALA A 202 6.81 -22.93 -25.56
C ALA A 202 6.67 -24.41 -25.22
N LEU A 203 6.43 -25.22 -26.25
CA LEU A 203 6.43 -26.67 -26.11
C LEU A 203 7.84 -27.17 -25.70
N PRO A 204 7.93 -28.28 -24.96
CA PRO A 204 9.20 -28.84 -24.53
C PRO A 204 10.04 -29.35 -25.71
N GLU A 205 11.34 -29.54 -25.46
CA GLU A 205 12.29 -30.16 -26.40
C GLU A 205 12.41 -29.42 -27.75
N GLY A 206 12.06 -28.14 -27.79
CA GLY A 206 12.14 -27.32 -29.01
C GLY A 206 11.08 -27.66 -30.06
N LYS A 207 10.02 -28.40 -29.69
CA LYS A 207 8.88 -28.66 -30.60
C LYS A 207 8.18 -27.37 -30.98
N ASN A 208 7.61 -27.33 -32.18
CA ASN A 208 6.89 -26.17 -32.68
C ASN A 208 5.40 -26.47 -32.88
N PRO A 209 4.49 -25.55 -32.50
CA PRO A 209 3.06 -25.67 -32.78
C PRO A 209 2.69 -25.83 -34.26
N ALA A 210 3.60 -25.48 -35.18
CA ALA A 210 3.44 -25.65 -36.61
C ALA A 210 4.01 -26.98 -37.16
N ASP A 211 4.51 -27.89 -36.32
CA ASP A 211 5.01 -29.21 -36.73
C ASP A 211 3.91 -30.28 -36.67
N ASP A 212 3.10 -30.29 -35.62
CA ASP A 212 2.12 -31.35 -35.36
C ASP A 212 0.81 -30.79 -34.78
N PHE A 213 -0.18 -31.66 -34.59
CA PHE A 213 -1.43 -31.29 -33.92
C PHE A 213 -1.25 -31.24 -32.41
N HIS A 214 -1.74 -30.16 -31.81
CA HIS A 214 -1.77 -29.95 -30.36
C HIS A 214 -3.19 -29.60 -29.91
N THR A 215 -3.49 -29.87 -28.63
CA THR A 215 -4.76 -29.49 -28.02
C THR A 215 -4.58 -28.20 -27.22
N TYR A 216 -5.28 -27.15 -27.62
CA TYR A 216 -5.30 -25.86 -26.93
C TYR A 216 -6.62 -25.73 -26.18
N ALA A 217 -6.56 -25.44 -24.88
CA ALA A 217 -7.77 -25.37 -24.09
C ALA A 217 -7.71 -24.33 -22.99
N ILE A 218 -8.91 -23.90 -22.57
CA ILE A 218 -9.12 -23.29 -21.26
C ILE A 218 -10.09 -24.12 -20.42
N GLU A 219 -9.94 -24.01 -19.11
CA GLU A 219 -11.00 -24.28 -18.15
C GLU A 219 -11.38 -22.98 -17.47
N TRP A 220 -12.64 -22.58 -17.63
CA TRP A 220 -13.17 -21.31 -17.12
C TRP A 220 -14.28 -21.59 -16.11
N GLN A 221 -14.09 -21.06 -14.90
CA GLN A 221 -15.06 -21.09 -13.83
C GLN A 221 -15.25 -19.67 -13.26
N GLU A 222 -16.23 -19.50 -12.39
CA GLU A 222 -16.45 -18.23 -11.70
C GLU A 222 -15.21 -17.82 -10.92
N GLY A 223 -14.61 -16.70 -11.33
CA GLY A 223 -13.45 -16.08 -10.68
C GLY A 223 -12.08 -16.66 -11.06
N GLU A 224 -12.00 -17.68 -11.93
CA GLU A 224 -10.70 -18.26 -12.35
C GLU A 224 -10.75 -18.81 -13.80
N ILE A 225 -9.69 -18.58 -14.57
CA ILE A 225 -9.48 -19.16 -15.90
C ILE A 225 -8.09 -19.80 -15.94
N ARG A 226 -8.00 -21.01 -16.48
CA ARG A 226 -6.76 -21.80 -16.58
C ARG A 226 -6.52 -22.19 -18.04
N TRP A 227 -5.28 -22.07 -18.52
CA TRP A 227 -4.88 -22.38 -19.89
C TRP A 227 -4.02 -23.64 -19.98
N TYR A 228 -4.26 -24.41 -21.04
CA TYR A 228 -3.65 -25.71 -21.26
C TYR A 228 -3.15 -25.86 -22.70
N VAL A 229 -1.98 -26.48 -22.84
CA VAL A 229 -1.52 -27.06 -24.11
C VAL A 229 -1.22 -28.54 -23.87
N ASP A 230 -1.86 -29.42 -24.63
CA ASP A 230 -1.75 -30.88 -24.47
C ASP A 230 -1.99 -31.36 -23.02
N GLY A 231 -2.94 -30.70 -22.33
CA GLY A 231 -3.28 -30.97 -20.93
C GLY A 231 -2.29 -30.39 -19.90
N TYR A 232 -1.19 -29.78 -20.34
CA TYR A 232 -0.27 -29.07 -19.45
C TYR A 232 -0.79 -27.67 -19.12
N LEU A 233 -1.13 -27.43 -17.86
CA LEU A 233 -1.54 -26.11 -17.36
C LEU A 233 -0.33 -25.16 -17.34
N PHE A 234 -0.31 -24.13 -18.19
CA PHE A 234 0.81 -23.18 -18.23
C PHE A 234 0.49 -21.83 -17.58
N ALA A 235 -0.79 -21.47 -17.47
CA ALA A 235 -1.24 -20.23 -16.86
C ALA A 235 -2.58 -20.38 -16.11
N THR A 236 -2.71 -19.67 -14.99
CA THR A 236 -3.93 -19.46 -14.22
C THR A 236 -4.08 -17.96 -14.00
N GLN A 237 -5.27 -17.41 -14.25
CA GLN A 237 -5.63 -16.04 -13.88
C GLN A 237 -6.90 -16.06 -13.02
N ARG A 238 -7.01 -15.12 -12.07
CA ARG A 238 -8.13 -15.01 -11.13
C ARG A 238 -8.70 -13.59 -11.08
N GLN A 239 -9.94 -13.49 -10.60
CA GLN A 239 -10.53 -12.22 -10.21
C GLN A 239 -9.72 -11.57 -9.09
N SER A 240 -9.83 -10.26 -8.95
CA SER A 240 -9.19 -9.57 -7.83
C SER A 240 -9.88 -9.93 -6.50
N GLU A 241 -9.11 -9.91 -5.42
CA GLU A 241 -9.64 -10.03 -4.05
C GLU A 241 -9.34 -8.75 -3.28
N VAL A 242 -10.38 -7.99 -2.93
CA VAL A 242 -10.24 -6.75 -2.15
C VAL A 242 -10.17 -7.07 -0.66
N ARG A 243 -9.28 -6.37 0.07
CA ARG A 243 -9.25 -6.37 1.54
C ARG A 243 -10.11 -5.24 2.06
N TYR A 244 -10.89 -5.52 3.10
CA TYR A 244 -11.70 -4.53 3.81
C TYR A 244 -11.25 -4.44 5.27
N ASN A 245 -11.27 -3.24 5.85
CA ASN A 245 -11.07 -3.04 7.29
C ASN A 245 -12.36 -3.35 8.09
N ALA A 246 -12.28 -3.30 9.43
CA ALA A 246 -13.44 -3.47 10.33
C ALA A 246 -14.62 -2.52 10.04
N LYS A 247 -14.38 -1.39 9.34
CA LYS A 247 -15.40 -0.41 8.91
C LYS A 247 -15.98 -0.73 7.53
N ASN A 248 -15.68 -1.91 6.96
CA ASN A 248 -16.10 -2.37 5.65
C ASN A 248 -15.66 -1.44 4.49
N GLN A 249 -14.49 -0.84 4.61
CA GLN A 249 -13.91 0.03 3.59
C GLN A 249 -12.72 -0.66 2.91
N ALA A 250 -12.59 -0.51 1.58
CA ALA A 250 -11.51 -1.14 0.82
C ALA A 250 -10.15 -0.54 1.20
N VAL A 251 -9.20 -1.38 1.59
CA VAL A 251 -7.85 -0.99 2.06
C VAL A 251 -6.71 -1.57 1.21
N GLY A 252 -7.04 -2.16 0.07
CA GLY A 252 -6.08 -2.73 -0.88
C GLY A 252 -6.53 -4.07 -1.44
N LEU A 253 -5.60 -4.81 -2.05
CA LEU A 253 -5.85 -6.12 -2.66
C LEU A 253 -5.11 -7.23 -1.92
N LYS A 254 -5.81 -8.34 -1.65
CA LYS A 254 -5.23 -9.61 -1.21
C LYS A 254 -4.68 -10.40 -2.39
N HIS A 255 -5.33 -10.28 -3.55
CA HIS A 255 -4.85 -10.83 -4.81
C HIS A 255 -5.15 -9.84 -5.95
N ARG A 256 -4.13 -9.58 -6.78
CA ARG A 256 -4.24 -8.69 -7.94
C ARG A 256 -4.63 -9.49 -9.19
N GLY A 257 -5.90 -9.40 -9.55
CA GLY A 257 -6.49 -10.09 -10.69
C GLY A 257 -6.96 -9.11 -11.78
N TRP A 258 -7.96 -9.53 -12.53
CA TRP A 258 -8.67 -8.64 -13.47
C TRP A 258 -9.61 -7.68 -12.73
N TYR A 259 -10.11 -6.69 -13.47
CA TYR A 259 -11.10 -5.70 -13.05
C TYR A 259 -11.86 -5.17 -14.28
N THR A 260 -12.96 -4.47 -14.06
CA THR A 260 -13.64 -3.70 -15.12
C THR A 260 -14.28 -2.43 -14.55
N GLU A 261 -14.52 -1.43 -15.41
CA GLU A 261 -15.20 -0.19 -15.04
C GLU A 261 -16.62 -0.19 -15.59
N TYR A 262 -17.61 -0.15 -14.70
CA TYR A 262 -19.02 -0.03 -15.08
C TYR A 262 -19.82 0.76 -14.04
N PHE A 263 -21.03 1.13 -14.43
CA PHE A 263 -21.91 1.93 -13.58
C PHE A 263 -22.41 1.14 -12.37
N ASN A 264 -22.21 1.69 -11.18
CA ASN A 264 -22.85 1.19 -9.98
C ASN A 264 -24.36 1.50 -10.05
N GLN A 265 -25.19 0.46 -9.85
CA GLN A 265 -26.65 0.59 -10.01
C GLN A 265 -27.31 1.42 -8.90
N GLY A 266 -26.66 1.56 -7.74
CA GLY A 266 -27.18 2.35 -6.61
C GLY A 266 -26.81 3.83 -6.71
N THR A 267 -25.56 4.14 -7.07
CA THR A 267 -25.05 5.52 -7.15
C THR A 267 -25.26 6.15 -8.53
N GLY A 268 -25.32 5.35 -9.58
CA GLY A 268 -25.33 5.81 -10.98
C GLY A 268 -23.97 6.34 -11.46
N GLU A 269 -22.91 6.16 -10.68
CA GLU A 269 -21.56 6.60 -11.00
C GLU A 269 -20.75 5.47 -11.65
N LYS A 270 -19.78 5.83 -12.51
CA LYS A 270 -18.83 4.86 -13.04
C LYS A 270 -17.81 4.53 -11.95
N GLU A 271 -17.70 3.27 -11.61
CA GLU A 271 -16.81 2.79 -10.56
C GLU A 271 -15.94 1.65 -11.09
N LEU A 272 -14.80 1.43 -10.44
CA LEU A 272 -13.98 0.24 -10.66
C LEU A 272 -14.57 -0.94 -9.88
N HIS A 273 -14.63 -2.10 -10.52
CA HIS A 273 -15.11 -3.34 -9.92
C HIS A 273 -14.03 -4.42 -10.01
N TRP A 274 -13.76 -5.04 -8.87
CA TRP A 274 -12.72 -6.05 -8.67
C TRP A 274 -13.28 -7.48 -8.61
N ASP A 275 -14.58 -7.64 -8.87
CA ASP A 275 -15.29 -8.91 -8.77
C ASP A 275 -15.07 -9.83 -9.99
N LYS A 276 -15.97 -10.80 -10.20
CA LYS A 276 -15.91 -11.76 -11.30
C LYS A 276 -16.07 -11.13 -12.69
N ALA A 277 -16.54 -9.89 -12.79
CA ALA A 277 -16.65 -9.19 -14.05
C ALA A 277 -15.24 -8.88 -14.63
N PRO A 278 -15.06 -8.90 -15.96
CA PRO A 278 -16.11 -9.05 -16.96
C PRO A 278 -16.36 -10.51 -17.41
N PHE A 279 -15.64 -11.47 -16.84
CA PHE A 279 -15.68 -12.88 -17.25
C PHE A 279 -16.78 -13.68 -16.55
N ASP A 280 -17.95 -13.07 -16.41
CA ASP A 280 -19.14 -13.64 -15.78
C ASP A 280 -20.40 -13.55 -16.67
N GLN A 281 -20.22 -13.24 -17.94
CA GLN A 281 -21.24 -13.19 -19.00
C GLN A 281 -21.07 -14.33 -20.02
N LYS A 282 -21.95 -14.43 -21.01
CA LYS A 282 -21.82 -15.42 -22.08
C LYS A 282 -20.84 -14.96 -23.16
N PHE A 283 -19.94 -15.84 -23.58
CA PHE A 283 -18.95 -15.61 -24.63
C PHE A 283 -19.17 -16.57 -25.80
N PHE A 284 -18.88 -16.10 -27.01
CA PHE A 284 -18.88 -16.89 -28.24
C PHE A 284 -17.45 -17.12 -28.72
N MET A 285 -17.22 -18.22 -29.43
CA MET A 285 -15.90 -18.62 -29.93
C MET A 285 -15.61 -18.02 -31.30
N ILE A 286 -14.32 -17.77 -31.56
CA ILE A 286 -13.79 -17.22 -32.81
C ILE A 286 -12.56 -18.02 -33.22
N LEU A 287 -12.52 -18.39 -34.51
CA LEU A 287 -11.38 -19.03 -35.16
C LEU A 287 -10.95 -18.20 -36.37
N ASN A 288 -9.68 -17.83 -36.47
CA ASN A 288 -9.16 -17.14 -37.65
C ASN A 288 -7.67 -17.34 -37.88
N VAL A 289 -7.24 -16.94 -39.09
CA VAL A 289 -5.84 -16.68 -39.42
C VAL A 289 -5.74 -15.25 -39.94
N ALA A 290 -5.18 -14.34 -39.14
CA ALA A 290 -4.84 -13.00 -39.58
C ALA A 290 -3.48 -12.99 -40.31
N VAL A 291 -3.25 -11.95 -41.12
CA VAL A 291 -2.01 -11.71 -41.85
C VAL A 291 -1.52 -10.30 -41.55
N GLY A 292 -0.32 -10.19 -40.99
CA GLY A 292 0.24 -8.93 -40.53
C GLY A 292 -0.53 -8.36 -39.35
N GLY A 293 -0.34 -7.06 -39.11
CA GLY A 293 -0.84 -6.35 -37.95
C GLY A 293 0.25 -5.93 -36.98
N ASN A 294 -0.14 -5.12 -36.00
CA ASN A 294 0.77 -4.44 -35.08
C ASN A 294 1.70 -5.38 -34.32
N TRP A 295 1.28 -6.61 -34.03
CA TRP A 295 2.13 -7.58 -33.33
C TRP A 295 3.05 -8.35 -34.28
N PRO A 296 2.55 -9.17 -35.23
CA PRO A 296 3.41 -10.00 -36.06
C PRO A 296 4.38 -9.19 -36.93
N GLU A 297 4.04 -7.97 -37.36
CA GLU A 297 4.95 -7.13 -38.18
C GLU A 297 6.08 -6.48 -37.36
N ASN A 298 6.01 -6.49 -36.02
CA ASN A 298 6.99 -5.82 -35.15
C ASN A 298 7.87 -6.81 -34.35
N VAL A 299 7.68 -8.12 -34.52
CA VAL A 299 8.50 -9.15 -33.87
C VAL A 299 9.19 -10.07 -34.90
N ASN A 300 10.27 -10.74 -34.46
CA ASN A 300 11.15 -11.58 -35.28
C ASN A 300 11.84 -10.82 -36.43
N LYS A 301 11.48 -11.09 -37.70
CA LYS A 301 12.13 -10.44 -38.87
C LYS A 301 11.50 -9.10 -39.26
N GLY A 302 10.36 -8.77 -38.66
CA GLY A 302 9.58 -7.59 -39.01
C GLY A 302 8.87 -7.71 -40.37
N GLY A 303 7.82 -6.90 -40.56
CA GLY A 303 6.99 -6.90 -41.76
C GLY A 303 6.32 -8.26 -42.04
N ILE A 304 6.05 -8.53 -43.32
CA ILE A 304 5.39 -9.76 -43.79
C ILE A 304 6.27 -10.42 -44.86
N ASP A 305 6.52 -11.72 -44.73
CA ASP A 305 7.18 -12.51 -45.77
C ASP A 305 6.14 -13.01 -46.78
N ALA A 306 6.02 -12.31 -47.91
CA ALA A 306 5.08 -12.69 -48.95
C ALA A 306 5.31 -14.11 -49.51
N ALA A 307 6.55 -14.62 -49.48
CA ALA A 307 6.85 -15.97 -49.95
C ALA A 307 6.24 -17.04 -49.04
N ALA A 308 6.10 -16.77 -47.74
CA ALA A 308 5.45 -17.67 -46.79
C ALA A 308 3.97 -17.91 -47.16
N PHE A 309 3.29 -16.93 -47.75
CA PHE A 309 1.87 -17.01 -48.13
C PHE A 309 1.65 -17.44 -49.57
N ALA A 310 2.68 -17.54 -50.41
CA ALA A 310 2.53 -17.82 -51.85
C ALA A 310 1.78 -19.13 -52.16
N LYS A 311 1.82 -20.12 -51.26
CA LYS A 311 1.10 -21.40 -51.35
C LYS A 311 -0.03 -21.54 -50.33
N GLY A 312 -0.36 -20.46 -49.63
CA GLY A 312 -1.28 -20.43 -48.51
C GLY A 312 -0.65 -20.86 -47.19
N GLN A 313 -1.11 -20.24 -46.10
CA GLN A 313 -0.82 -20.64 -44.72
C GLN A 313 -2.11 -21.07 -44.04
N SER A 314 -2.11 -22.25 -43.41
CA SER A 314 -3.33 -22.88 -42.93
C SER A 314 -3.31 -23.12 -41.42
N LEU A 315 -4.38 -22.70 -40.75
CA LEU A 315 -4.79 -23.29 -39.47
C LEU A 315 -5.65 -24.52 -39.80
N ILE A 316 -5.19 -25.70 -39.39
CA ILE A 316 -5.89 -26.96 -39.64
C ILE A 316 -6.46 -27.47 -38.31
N VAL A 317 -7.78 -27.58 -38.22
CA VAL A 317 -8.50 -27.91 -37.00
C VAL A 317 -9.17 -29.28 -37.14
N ASP A 318 -8.82 -30.19 -36.23
CA ASP A 318 -9.38 -31.55 -36.11
C ASP A 318 -10.77 -31.49 -35.46
N TYR A 319 -10.89 -30.82 -34.32
CA TYR A 319 -12.18 -30.60 -33.67
C TYR A 319 -12.19 -29.33 -32.82
N VAL A 320 -13.40 -28.87 -32.51
CA VAL A 320 -13.68 -27.93 -31.40
C VAL A 320 -14.70 -28.57 -30.48
N ARG A 321 -14.44 -28.61 -29.17
CA ARG A 321 -15.33 -29.20 -28.16
C ARG A 321 -15.51 -28.27 -26.99
N VAL A 322 -16.72 -28.26 -26.44
CA VAL A 322 -17.10 -27.50 -25.24
C VAL A 322 -17.74 -28.46 -24.24
N TYR A 323 -17.27 -28.38 -23.01
CA TYR A 323 -17.74 -29.20 -21.89
C TYR A 323 -18.24 -28.32 -20.76
N GLU A 324 -19.28 -28.80 -20.09
CA GLU A 324 -19.82 -28.22 -18.86
C GLU A 324 -19.41 -29.07 -17.66
N CYS A 325 -19.16 -28.41 -16.52
CA CYS A 325 -18.84 -29.11 -15.29
C CYS A 325 -20.10 -29.73 -14.68
N LYS A 326 -20.11 -31.06 -14.55
CA LYS A 326 -21.21 -31.83 -13.95
C LYS A 326 -21.42 -31.54 -12.47
N VAL A 327 -20.35 -31.18 -11.76
CA VAL A 327 -20.38 -30.93 -10.31
C VAL A 327 -21.12 -29.63 -10.01
N ASN A 328 -20.74 -28.53 -10.67
CA ASN A 328 -21.45 -27.26 -10.57
C ASN A 328 -21.51 -26.56 -11.94
N PRO A 329 -22.58 -26.77 -12.73
CA PRO A 329 -22.73 -26.14 -14.04
C PRO A 329 -22.93 -24.62 -13.95
N THR A 330 -23.45 -24.10 -12.82
CA THR A 330 -23.73 -22.66 -12.66
C THR A 330 -22.45 -21.84 -12.48
N THR A 331 -21.45 -22.39 -11.77
CA THR A 331 -20.19 -21.69 -11.51
C THR A 331 -18.99 -22.31 -12.21
N GLY A 332 -19.14 -23.47 -12.85
CA GLY A 332 -18.04 -24.23 -13.47
C GLY A 332 -17.04 -24.85 -12.48
N LYS A 333 -17.32 -24.83 -11.18
CA LYS A 333 -16.39 -25.26 -10.12
C LYS A 333 -16.51 -26.76 -9.80
N GLY A 334 -15.40 -27.40 -9.46
CA GLY A 334 -15.33 -28.79 -8.98
C GLY A 334 -14.92 -29.81 -10.04
N CYS A 335 -14.62 -29.38 -11.26
CA CYS A 335 -14.14 -30.24 -12.35
C CYS A 335 -12.71 -29.90 -12.81
N GLU A 336 -12.06 -28.97 -12.12
CA GLU A 336 -10.77 -28.40 -12.51
C GLU A 336 -9.63 -29.43 -12.59
N THR A 337 -8.86 -29.34 -13.67
CA THR A 337 -7.62 -30.09 -13.84
C THR A 337 -6.45 -29.22 -13.41
N VAL A 338 -5.90 -29.43 -12.20
CA VAL A 338 -4.78 -28.63 -11.66
C VAL A 338 -3.49 -29.41 -11.56
N ARG A 339 -2.36 -28.69 -11.49
CA ARG A 339 -1.03 -29.25 -11.22
C ARG A 339 -0.34 -28.50 -10.07
N PRO A 340 0.67 -29.09 -9.40
CA PRO A 340 1.48 -28.35 -8.44
C PRO A 340 2.07 -27.07 -9.07
N GLY A 341 1.99 -25.95 -8.34
CA GLY A 341 2.48 -24.65 -8.79
C GLY A 341 1.50 -23.81 -9.61
N TYR A 342 0.30 -24.33 -9.94
CA TYR A 342 -0.72 -23.59 -10.70
C TYR A 342 -1.17 -22.28 -10.02
N ASP A 343 -1.01 -22.19 -8.71
CA ASP A 343 -1.38 -21.09 -7.83
C ASP A 343 -0.17 -20.26 -7.34
N LYS A 344 1.02 -20.46 -7.92
CA LYS A 344 2.24 -19.74 -7.56
C LYS A 344 2.66 -18.77 -8.65
N LEU A 345 2.99 -17.54 -8.27
CA LEU A 345 3.48 -16.49 -9.19
C LEU A 345 4.78 -16.87 -9.90
N THR A 346 5.62 -17.68 -9.24
CA THR A 346 6.85 -18.19 -9.82
C THR A 346 6.64 -19.30 -10.85
N ASP A 347 5.39 -19.71 -11.09
CA ASP A 347 5.05 -20.80 -12.00
C ASP A 347 3.72 -20.52 -12.73
N GLY A 348 2.60 -21.11 -12.31
CA GLY A 348 1.36 -21.08 -13.08
C GLY A 348 0.49 -19.84 -12.90
N LEU A 349 0.57 -19.14 -11.77
CA LEU A 349 -0.29 -17.99 -11.49
C LEU A 349 0.22 -16.75 -12.21
N VAL A 350 -0.66 -16.08 -12.95
CA VAL A 350 -0.40 -14.82 -13.65
C VAL A 350 -1.22 -13.74 -12.96
N GLU A 351 -0.55 -12.71 -12.46
CA GLU A 351 -1.24 -11.53 -11.92
C GLU A 351 -1.93 -10.74 -13.01
N GLY A 352 -3.11 -10.23 -12.67
CA GLY A 352 -3.76 -9.22 -13.47
C GLY A 352 -3.22 -7.83 -13.17
N LYS A 353 -3.89 -6.81 -13.72
CA LYS A 353 -3.48 -5.41 -13.62
C LYS A 353 -4.53 -4.53 -12.97
N ALA A 354 -5.38 -5.09 -12.11
CA ALA A 354 -6.34 -4.31 -11.34
C ALA A 354 -5.66 -3.15 -10.58
N PRO A 355 -6.20 -1.93 -10.62
CA PRO A 355 -5.76 -0.84 -9.76
C PRO A 355 -5.92 -1.24 -8.28
N ILE A 356 -4.98 -0.87 -7.43
CA ILE A 356 -5.09 -1.13 -5.99
C ILE A 356 -6.06 -0.07 -5.40
N PRO A 357 -7.12 -0.46 -4.68
CA PRO A 357 -7.96 0.49 -3.98
C PRO A 357 -7.10 1.34 -3.02
N ALA A 358 -7.26 2.66 -3.08
CA ALA A 358 -6.67 3.54 -2.08
C ALA A 358 -7.27 3.19 -0.71
N PRO A 359 -6.45 3.09 0.36
CA PRO A 359 -6.99 3.02 1.71
C PRO A 359 -7.92 4.20 1.96
N PRO A 360 -8.97 4.02 2.77
CA PRO A 360 -9.85 5.11 3.15
C PRO A 360 -9.02 6.16 3.86
N SER A 361 -9.28 7.42 3.50
CA SER A 361 -8.59 8.51 4.17
C SER A 361 -8.83 8.45 5.67
N THR A 362 -7.78 8.67 6.45
CA THR A 362 -7.90 8.82 7.90
C THR A 362 -8.63 10.11 8.28
N GLY A 363 -8.81 11.03 7.31
CA GLY A 363 -9.35 12.36 7.53
C GLY A 363 -8.38 13.30 8.27
N ILE A 364 -7.22 12.80 8.69
CA ILE A 364 -6.20 13.57 9.42
C ILE A 364 -5.12 14.00 8.43
N PRO A 365 -4.89 15.30 8.24
CA PRO A 365 -3.79 15.79 7.41
C PRO A 365 -2.43 15.33 7.93
N GLN A 366 -1.67 14.64 7.06
CA GLN A 366 -0.32 14.18 7.33
C GLN A 366 0.63 14.80 6.31
N ASN A 367 1.78 15.33 6.71
CA ASN A 367 2.76 15.86 5.75
C ASN A 367 3.73 14.75 5.31
N LEU A 368 4.07 14.71 4.03
CA LEU A 368 5.09 13.85 3.45
C LEU A 368 6.33 14.67 3.06
N THR A 369 7.48 14.27 3.59
CA THR A 369 8.78 14.68 3.03
C THR A 369 9.26 13.61 2.06
N ILE A 370 9.34 13.96 0.78
CA ILE A 370 9.92 13.09 -0.25
C ILE A 370 11.44 13.23 -0.22
N PHE A 371 11.95 14.47 -0.08
CA PHE A 371 13.38 14.72 0.02
C PHE A 371 13.67 16.08 0.66
N ASP A 372 14.60 16.13 1.62
CA ASP A 372 15.07 17.35 2.30
C ASP A 372 16.58 17.32 2.59
N GLY A 373 17.34 16.60 1.75
CA GLY A 373 18.75 16.30 1.95
C GLY A 373 19.01 14.86 2.40
N THR A 374 17.98 14.16 2.89
CA THR A 374 18.03 12.72 3.16
C THR A 374 17.17 11.96 2.13
N PRO A 375 17.72 10.98 1.39
CA PRO A 375 16.93 10.13 0.50
C PRO A 375 15.81 9.40 1.27
N ASN A 376 14.57 9.51 0.77
CA ASN A 376 13.47 8.68 1.24
C ASN A 376 13.49 7.35 0.45
N PRO A 377 13.76 6.21 1.09
CA PRO A 377 13.87 4.91 0.39
C PRO A 377 12.54 4.47 -0.24
N ASN A 378 11.41 4.97 0.26
CA ASN A 378 10.07 4.68 -0.28
C ASN A 378 9.72 5.57 -1.48
N TRP A 379 10.42 6.70 -1.66
CA TRP A 379 10.23 7.64 -2.76
C TRP A 379 11.58 7.93 -3.46
N PRO A 380 12.23 6.92 -4.06
CA PRO A 380 13.49 7.13 -4.77
C PRO A 380 13.33 8.08 -5.96
N ALA A 381 14.40 8.81 -6.25
CA ALA A 381 14.54 9.53 -7.50
C ALA A 381 14.53 8.55 -8.68
N TRP A 382 13.81 8.92 -9.74
CA TRP A 382 13.46 8.03 -10.83
C TRP A 382 13.50 8.72 -12.19
N ASP A 383 13.77 7.90 -13.19
CA ASP A 383 13.80 8.23 -14.60
C ASP A 383 12.92 7.22 -15.35
N CYS A 384 11.95 7.70 -16.14
CA CYS A 384 10.97 6.82 -16.77
C CYS A 384 11.55 5.89 -17.82
N CYS A 385 12.59 6.35 -18.51
CA CYS A 385 12.85 5.91 -19.88
C CYS A 385 14.34 5.65 -20.18
N GLY A 386 15.22 5.73 -19.17
CA GLY A 386 16.66 5.52 -19.31
C GLY A 386 17.43 6.68 -19.93
N GLY A 387 16.80 7.86 -20.07
CA GLY A 387 17.42 9.07 -20.61
C GLY A 387 18.12 9.93 -19.55
N SER A 388 18.00 9.57 -18.28
CA SER A 388 18.68 10.19 -17.14
C SER A 388 19.32 9.15 -16.21
N ASN A 389 20.20 9.61 -15.34
CA ASN A 389 20.67 8.85 -14.19
C ASN A 389 20.65 9.76 -12.96
N PRO A 390 19.53 9.83 -12.23
CA PRO A 390 19.41 10.68 -11.04
C PRO A 390 20.51 10.36 -10.04
N ALA A 391 21.19 11.38 -9.53
CA ALA A 391 22.32 11.21 -8.62
C ALA A 391 22.25 12.16 -7.43
N LEU A 392 22.64 11.67 -6.25
CA LEU A 392 22.81 12.52 -5.08
C LEU A 392 24.16 13.24 -5.18
N VAL A 393 24.15 14.57 -5.11
CA VAL A 393 25.34 15.43 -5.21
C VAL A 393 25.39 16.40 -4.04
N ALA A 394 26.59 16.82 -3.66
CA ALA A 394 26.78 17.82 -2.61
C ALA A 394 26.67 19.24 -3.19
N ASP A 395 25.80 20.05 -2.60
CA ASP A 395 25.70 21.49 -2.77
C ASP A 395 26.28 22.20 -1.52
N ALA A 396 27.09 23.24 -1.74
CA ALA A 396 27.81 23.91 -0.66
C ALA A 396 26.89 24.64 0.33
N ALA A 397 25.69 25.04 -0.08
CA ALA A 397 24.74 25.78 0.75
C ALA A 397 23.62 24.91 1.33
N ARG A 398 23.28 23.80 0.67
CA ARG A 398 22.11 22.97 1.00
C ARG A 398 22.43 21.54 1.42
N GLY A 399 23.71 21.13 1.38
CA GLY A 399 24.08 19.75 1.68
C GLY A 399 23.76 18.84 0.50
N ASN A 400 23.14 17.69 0.73
CA ASN A 400 22.84 16.75 -0.36
C ASN A 400 21.63 17.22 -1.16
N VAL A 401 21.71 17.15 -2.49
CA VAL A 401 20.60 17.43 -3.41
C VAL A 401 20.55 16.39 -4.52
N TYR A 402 19.38 16.17 -5.13
CA TYR A 402 19.27 15.29 -6.29
C TYR A 402 19.51 16.06 -7.58
N GLU A 403 20.46 15.61 -8.40
CA GLU A 403 20.74 16.13 -9.73
C GLU A 403 20.14 15.21 -10.81
N PHE A 404 19.47 15.83 -11.78
CA PHE A 404 18.87 15.19 -12.93
C PHE A 404 19.50 15.74 -14.22
N LEU A 405 19.77 14.85 -15.16
CA LEU A 405 20.30 15.16 -16.49
C LEU A 405 19.31 14.71 -17.56
N VAL A 406 19.01 15.55 -18.55
CA VAL A 406 18.25 15.11 -19.73
C VAL A 406 19.21 14.91 -20.90
N GLY A 407 19.47 13.65 -21.24
CA GLY A 407 20.31 13.26 -22.37
C GLY A 407 19.62 13.40 -23.73
N ALA A 408 20.24 12.83 -24.77
CA ALA A 408 19.69 12.82 -26.12
C ALA A 408 18.42 11.96 -26.26
N ALA A 409 18.29 10.93 -25.42
CA ALA A 409 17.05 10.16 -25.31
C ALA A 409 16.02 10.96 -24.49
N PRO A 410 14.82 11.25 -25.04
CA PRO A 410 13.77 11.92 -24.28
C PRO A 410 13.41 11.15 -23.03
N THR A 411 13.21 11.86 -21.93
CA THR A 411 12.82 11.24 -20.67
C THR A 411 12.04 12.18 -19.75
N VAL A 412 11.43 11.58 -18.73
CA VAL A 412 10.72 12.25 -17.65
C VAL A 412 11.34 11.82 -16.33
N ASN A 413 11.58 12.80 -15.47
CA ASN A 413 12.30 12.63 -14.22
C ASN A 413 11.42 13.03 -13.03
N GLY A 414 11.68 12.43 -11.88
CA GLY A 414 10.96 12.75 -10.67
C GLY A 414 11.27 11.82 -9.51
N PHE A 415 10.26 11.59 -8.69
CA PHE A 415 10.27 10.69 -7.55
C PHE A 415 9.04 9.79 -7.62
N VAL A 416 9.20 8.51 -7.28
CA VAL A 416 8.16 7.48 -7.47
C VAL A 416 8.09 6.54 -6.28
N THR A 417 6.88 6.10 -5.93
CA THR A 417 6.66 5.12 -4.86
C THR A 417 5.98 3.84 -5.37
N ARG A 418 6.20 3.48 -6.63
CA ARG A 418 5.68 2.23 -7.22
C ARG A 418 6.71 1.12 -7.06
N THR A 419 6.27 -0.05 -6.61
CA THR A 419 7.12 -1.22 -6.30
C THR A 419 8.11 -1.55 -7.41
N ALA A 420 7.69 -1.45 -8.68
CA ALA A 420 8.54 -1.76 -9.84
C ALA A 420 9.79 -0.86 -9.98
N PHE A 421 9.82 0.31 -9.34
CA PHE A 421 10.90 1.28 -9.46
C PHE A 421 11.71 1.48 -8.17
N ILE A 422 11.30 0.85 -7.07
CA ILE A 422 12.02 0.89 -5.81
C ILE A 422 13.11 -0.19 -5.83
N LYS A 423 14.37 0.25 -5.85
CA LYS A 423 15.55 -0.63 -5.86
C LYS A 423 16.22 -0.76 -4.49
N ASP A 424 15.90 0.16 -3.57
CA ASP A 424 16.42 0.11 -2.21
C ASP A 424 15.75 -1.06 -1.46
N PRO A 425 16.50 -2.00 -0.88
CA PRO A 425 15.92 -3.09 -0.09
C PRO A 425 15.10 -2.64 1.12
N ALA A 426 15.37 -1.44 1.65
CA ALA A 426 14.60 -0.83 2.73
C ALA A 426 13.37 -0.06 2.22
N GLY A 427 13.26 0.15 0.91
CA GLY A 427 12.18 0.90 0.29
C GLY A 427 10.93 0.05 0.05
N VAL A 428 9.78 0.62 0.37
CA VAL A 428 8.45 0.02 0.13
C VAL A 428 7.57 1.04 -0.58
N ALA A 429 6.68 0.57 -1.45
CA ALA A 429 5.69 1.42 -2.08
C ALA A 429 4.73 2.02 -1.03
N THR A 430 4.65 3.34 -1.02
CA THR A 430 3.88 4.17 -0.08
C THR A 430 3.09 5.27 -0.83
N PRO A 431 2.08 4.91 -1.66
CA PRO A 431 1.18 5.90 -2.23
C PRO A 431 0.60 6.79 -1.13
N PHE A 432 0.59 8.10 -1.37
CA PHE A 432 0.32 9.10 -0.35
C PHE A 432 -1.09 9.68 -0.48
N ASP A 433 -1.84 9.64 0.62
CA ASP A 433 -3.16 10.26 0.74
C ASP A 433 -3.02 11.73 1.17
N ALA A 434 -3.16 12.63 0.19
CA ALA A 434 -3.20 14.07 0.40
C ALA A 434 -4.64 14.61 0.48
N SER A 435 -5.67 13.76 0.41
CA SER A 435 -7.06 14.20 0.39
C SER A 435 -7.52 14.96 1.65
N PRO A 436 -7.05 14.67 2.88
CA PRO A 436 -7.39 15.48 4.06
C PRO A 436 -6.93 16.94 3.97
N MET A 437 -5.92 17.22 3.14
CA MET A 437 -5.35 18.54 2.95
C MET A 437 -5.70 19.12 1.57
N ALA A 438 -6.75 18.62 0.91
CA ALA A 438 -7.15 19.08 -0.42
C ALA A 438 -7.33 20.62 -0.50
N ALA A 439 -7.83 21.25 0.56
CA ALA A 439 -8.08 22.69 0.58
C ALA A 439 -6.86 23.55 0.97
N THR A 440 -5.93 22.99 1.76
CA THR A 440 -4.89 23.76 2.49
C THR A 440 -3.46 23.33 2.16
N GLY A 441 -3.28 22.14 1.57
CA GLY A 441 -1.99 21.56 1.26
C GLY A 441 -1.45 21.95 -0.10
N ASN A 442 -0.14 21.78 -0.26
CA ASN A 442 0.62 22.07 -1.46
C ASN A 442 1.67 20.97 -1.70
N VAL A 443 2.04 20.78 -2.96
CA VAL A 443 3.33 20.18 -3.31
C VAL A 443 4.36 21.31 -3.42
N THR A 444 5.45 21.22 -2.67
CA THR A 444 6.50 22.26 -2.64
C THR A 444 7.86 21.65 -2.89
N PHE A 445 8.72 22.37 -3.61
CA PHE A 445 10.12 22.00 -3.79
C PHE A 445 10.95 23.23 -4.16
N ASP A 446 12.26 23.10 -3.99
CA ASP A 446 13.25 24.02 -4.52
C ASP A 446 13.95 23.38 -5.73
N MET A 447 14.22 24.19 -6.76
CA MET A 447 14.93 23.76 -7.95
C MET A 447 16.04 24.75 -8.31
N GLN A 448 17.20 24.23 -8.71
CA GLN A 448 18.27 25.00 -9.35
C GLN A 448 18.56 24.46 -10.74
N LEU A 449 18.49 25.34 -11.74
CA LEU A 449 18.90 25.00 -13.10
C LEU A 449 20.42 25.19 -13.24
N ILE A 450 21.17 24.13 -13.54
CA ILE A 450 22.62 24.15 -13.75
C ILE A 450 22.95 24.46 -15.20
N SER A 451 22.27 23.79 -16.14
CA SER A 451 22.33 24.10 -17.58
C SER A 451 20.93 24.07 -18.18
N ALA A 452 20.64 25.04 -19.05
CA ALA A 452 19.37 25.09 -19.76
C ALA A 452 19.32 24.01 -20.87
N PRO A 453 18.11 23.57 -21.28
CA PRO A 453 17.96 22.75 -22.47
C PRO A 453 18.58 23.42 -23.70
N ASN A 454 19.11 22.63 -24.62
CA ASN A 454 19.64 23.09 -25.91
C ASN A 454 18.58 23.89 -26.70
N ASN A 455 17.31 23.53 -26.53
CA ASN A 455 16.19 24.31 -27.00
C ASN A 455 15.75 25.33 -25.92
N ALA A 456 16.11 26.60 -26.11
CA ALA A 456 15.75 27.67 -25.19
C ALA A 456 14.23 27.93 -25.06
N ALA A 457 13.41 27.41 -25.98
CA ALA A 457 11.95 27.50 -25.93
C ALA A 457 11.28 26.28 -25.25
N ALA A 458 12.05 25.33 -24.73
CA ALA A 458 11.52 24.17 -24.03
C ALA A 458 10.67 24.59 -22.83
N ALA A 459 9.38 24.24 -22.86
CA ALA A 459 8.49 24.45 -21.72
C ALA A 459 8.87 23.50 -20.58
N TRP A 460 8.77 23.96 -19.34
CA TRP A 460 8.97 23.11 -18.16
C TRP A 460 7.62 22.69 -17.59
N LYS A 461 7.51 21.42 -17.25
CA LYS A 461 6.30 20.77 -16.78
C LYS A 461 6.48 20.28 -15.35
N PHE A 462 5.39 20.39 -14.59
CA PHE A 462 5.20 19.74 -13.31
C PHE A 462 4.03 18.77 -13.46
N LYS A 463 4.26 17.49 -13.20
CA LYS A 463 3.24 16.45 -13.33
C LYS A 463 3.18 15.61 -12.07
N VAL A 464 1.97 15.32 -11.62
CA VAL A 464 1.71 14.42 -10.48
C VAL A 464 0.78 13.31 -10.96
N GLU A 465 1.05 12.08 -10.55
CA GLU A 465 0.20 10.92 -10.85
C GLU A 465 -0.28 10.25 -9.56
N SER A 466 -1.42 9.57 -9.65
CA SER A 466 -1.92 8.70 -8.59
C SER A 466 -2.47 7.38 -9.13
N SER A 467 -2.56 6.39 -8.25
CA SER A 467 -3.11 5.05 -8.53
C SER A 467 -2.54 4.44 -9.81
N GLU A 468 -1.21 4.27 -9.86
CA GLU A 468 -0.45 3.73 -11.00
C GLU A 468 -0.67 4.47 -12.32
N GLY A 469 -0.86 5.79 -12.26
CA GLY A 469 -1.04 6.64 -13.44
C GLY A 469 -2.47 6.62 -13.99
N SER A 470 -3.41 6.03 -13.25
CA SER A 470 -4.83 6.01 -13.65
C SER A 470 -5.50 7.38 -13.55
N THR A 471 -4.93 8.31 -12.78
CA THR A 471 -5.20 9.74 -12.84
C THR A 471 -3.91 10.54 -12.80
N ALA A 472 -3.93 11.77 -13.34
CA ALA A 472 -2.78 12.65 -13.38
C ALA A 472 -3.18 14.12 -13.52
N ALA A 473 -2.36 15.01 -12.98
CA ALA A 473 -2.41 16.44 -13.26
C ALA A 473 -1.07 16.89 -13.86
N GLU A 474 -1.10 17.54 -15.01
CA GLU A 474 0.08 18.15 -15.64
C GLU A 474 -0.13 19.66 -15.78
N LEU A 475 0.81 20.44 -15.25
CA LEU A 475 0.80 21.90 -15.24
C LEU A 475 2.11 22.44 -15.80
N ASP A 476 2.08 23.67 -16.32
CA ASP A 476 3.31 24.41 -16.58
C ASP A 476 4.00 24.76 -15.26
N LEU A 477 5.33 24.62 -15.21
CA LEU A 477 6.11 24.87 -13.99
C LEU A 477 5.94 26.31 -13.48
N THR A 478 5.67 27.25 -14.40
CA THR A 478 5.43 28.67 -14.10
C THR A 478 4.13 28.94 -13.34
N VAL A 479 3.22 27.97 -13.25
CA VAL A 479 2.02 28.07 -12.41
C VAL A 479 2.39 28.07 -10.93
N GLY A 480 3.42 27.31 -10.55
CA GLY A 480 3.84 27.17 -9.15
C GLY A 480 4.98 28.09 -8.74
N GLY A 481 5.58 28.84 -9.67
CA GLY A 481 6.75 29.67 -9.38
C GLY A 481 7.30 30.41 -10.60
N PRO A 482 8.43 31.11 -10.46
CA PRO A 482 9.07 31.80 -11.59
C PRO A 482 9.61 30.79 -12.64
N ALA A 483 9.84 31.24 -13.88
CA ALA A 483 10.51 30.42 -14.88
C ALA A 483 11.95 30.04 -14.42
N PRO A 484 12.43 28.80 -14.71
CA PRO A 484 13.77 28.36 -14.33
C PRO A 484 14.89 29.27 -14.86
N ALA A 485 15.79 29.69 -13.97
CA ALA A 485 16.93 30.54 -14.29
C ALA A 485 18.26 29.85 -13.94
N VAL A 486 19.18 29.83 -14.90
CA VAL A 486 20.50 29.19 -14.73
C VAL A 486 21.25 29.79 -13.54
N GLY A 487 21.79 28.93 -12.68
CA GLY A 487 22.59 29.26 -11.52
C GLY A 487 21.81 29.73 -10.28
N LYS A 488 20.48 29.80 -10.34
CA LYS A 488 19.65 30.28 -9.22
C LYS A 488 18.78 29.16 -8.63
N TRP A 489 18.74 29.08 -7.31
CA TRP A 489 17.71 28.35 -6.60
C TRP A 489 16.39 29.12 -6.62
N GLN A 490 15.31 28.45 -6.96
CA GLN A 490 13.95 29.00 -7.01
C GLN A 490 12.99 28.02 -6.33
N SER A 491 12.03 28.55 -5.58
CA SER A 491 11.01 27.77 -4.89
C SER A 491 9.72 27.70 -5.72
N TYR A 492 9.08 26.54 -5.68
CA TYR A 492 7.84 26.25 -6.39
C TYR A 492 6.81 25.68 -5.41
N SER A 493 5.56 26.07 -5.58
CA SER A 493 4.44 25.63 -4.75
C SER A 493 3.18 25.43 -5.61
N PHE A 494 2.62 24.24 -5.56
CA PHE A 494 1.42 23.87 -6.29
C PHE A 494 0.31 23.46 -5.31
N PRO A 495 -0.79 24.22 -5.21
CA PRO A 495 -1.91 23.86 -4.35
C PRO A 495 -2.52 22.51 -4.76
N LEU A 496 -2.83 21.67 -3.77
CA LEU A 496 -3.47 20.37 -4.01
C LEU A 496 -4.87 20.54 -4.61
N SER A 497 -5.58 21.61 -4.26
CA SER A 497 -6.87 21.98 -4.86
C SER A 497 -6.76 22.22 -6.37
N THR A 498 -5.68 22.83 -6.84
CA THR A 498 -5.42 23.04 -8.27
C THR A 498 -5.12 21.73 -8.98
N LEU A 499 -4.37 20.82 -8.35
CA LEU A 499 -4.06 19.50 -8.91
C LEU A 499 -5.32 18.63 -8.98
N ALA A 500 -6.15 18.64 -7.95
CA ALA A 500 -7.44 17.95 -7.95
C ALA A 500 -8.37 18.48 -9.05
N ALA A 501 -8.45 19.81 -9.22
CA ALA A 501 -9.21 20.43 -10.30
C ALA A 501 -8.69 20.06 -11.70
N ALA A 502 -7.40 19.74 -11.82
CA ALA A 502 -6.77 19.25 -13.05
C ALA A 502 -6.96 17.74 -13.28
N GLY A 503 -7.70 17.04 -12.40
CA GLY A 503 -8.08 15.64 -12.56
C GLY A 503 -7.25 14.64 -11.76
N LEU A 504 -6.41 15.09 -10.82
CA LEU A 504 -5.65 14.21 -9.92
C LEU A 504 -6.52 13.71 -8.77
N ASP A 505 -6.55 12.40 -8.56
CA ASP A 505 -7.03 11.80 -7.32
C ASP A 505 -5.97 11.96 -6.23
N LEU A 506 -6.29 12.73 -5.19
CA LEU A 506 -5.40 13.04 -4.07
C LEU A 506 -5.23 11.88 -3.09
N ALA A 507 -6.05 10.83 -3.16
CA ALA A 507 -6.06 9.75 -2.18
C ALA A 507 -4.87 8.78 -2.30
N ALA A 508 -4.15 8.80 -3.42
CA ALA A 508 -3.10 7.81 -3.69
C ALA A 508 -2.00 8.35 -4.62
N ILE A 509 -1.48 9.56 -4.34
CA ILE A 509 -0.38 10.16 -5.11
C ILE A 509 0.82 9.23 -5.05
N ASP A 510 1.35 8.84 -6.21
CA ASP A 510 2.41 7.84 -6.29
C ASP A 510 3.63 8.26 -7.15
N VAL A 511 3.54 9.39 -7.85
CA VAL A 511 4.65 9.98 -8.60
C VAL A 511 4.57 11.51 -8.59
N VAL A 512 5.73 12.16 -8.41
CA VAL A 512 5.92 13.60 -8.64
C VAL A 512 7.03 13.81 -9.66
N MET A 513 6.75 14.50 -10.77
CA MET A 513 7.65 14.71 -11.90
C MET A 513 7.88 16.19 -12.19
N ILE A 514 9.14 16.51 -12.48
CA ILE A 514 9.60 17.86 -12.86
C ILE A 514 10.52 17.69 -14.05
N PHE A 515 10.14 18.22 -15.22
CA PHE A 515 10.87 17.92 -16.45
C PHE A 515 10.63 18.98 -17.54
N PRO A 516 11.60 19.20 -18.45
CA PRO A 516 11.34 19.91 -19.69
C PRO A 516 10.43 19.05 -20.59
N ALA A 517 9.57 19.69 -21.38
CA ALA A 517 8.59 19.03 -22.23
C ALA A 517 9.23 17.96 -23.12
N TRP A 518 8.50 16.86 -23.32
CA TRP A 518 8.99 15.66 -24.00
C TRP A 518 9.72 15.97 -25.30
N GLY A 519 10.95 15.46 -25.43
CA GLY A 519 11.79 15.63 -26.63
C GLY A 519 12.45 17.00 -26.79
N SER A 520 12.22 17.95 -25.89
CA SER A 520 12.82 19.30 -25.96
C SER A 520 13.91 19.57 -24.91
N GLY A 521 14.13 18.62 -24.00
CA GLY A 521 14.93 18.80 -22.80
C GLY A 521 16.43 18.55 -22.91
N GLU A 522 16.92 18.03 -24.03
CA GLU A 522 18.32 17.62 -24.16
C GLU A 522 19.28 18.73 -23.72
N GLY A 523 20.27 18.36 -22.88
CA GLY A 523 21.28 19.28 -22.35
C GLY A 523 20.90 19.96 -21.03
N ALA A 524 19.66 19.77 -20.56
CA ALA A 524 19.24 20.29 -19.26
C ALA A 524 19.89 19.50 -18.10
N VAL A 525 20.47 20.23 -17.14
CA VAL A 525 20.91 19.72 -15.84
C VAL A 525 20.27 20.58 -14.77
N TYR A 526 19.61 19.96 -13.81
CA TYR A 526 18.94 20.67 -12.72
C TYR A 526 18.95 19.84 -11.44
N ARG A 527 18.83 20.55 -10.32
CA ARG A 527 18.87 19.98 -8.98
C ARG A 527 17.56 20.24 -8.25
N ILE A 528 17.12 19.28 -7.45
CA ILE A 528 15.92 19.35 -6.62
C ILE A 528 16.29 19.17 -5.15
N ASP A 529 15.65 19.95 -4.30
CA ASP A 529 15.76 19.93 -2.84
C ASP A 529 14.41 20.26 -2.19
N ASN A 530 14.23 19.95 -0.91
CA ASN A 530 13.03 20.26 -0.13
C ASN A 530 11.69 19.85 -0.77
N LEU A 531 11.64 18.71 -1.47
CA LEU A 531 10.41 18.19 -2.07
C LEU A 531 9.49 17.59 -0.99
N LYS A 532 8.31 18.17 -0.83
CA LYS A 532 7.31 17.80 0.19
C LYS A 532 5.89 17.90 -0.38
N ILE A 533 4.99 17.07 0.15
CA ILE A 533 3.55 17.23 0.00
C ILE A 533 3.00 17.50 1.40
N GLY A 534 2.40 18.67 1.62
CA GLY A 534 1.96 19.02 2.96
C GLY A 534 1.26 20.36 3.05
N GLN A 535 0.77 20.65 4.24
CA GLN A 535 0.29 21.97 4.63
C GLN A 535 1.24 22.61 5.64
N ALA A 536 1.20 23.94 5.76
CA ALA A 536 1.90 24.61 6.85
C ALA A 536 1.41 24.04 8.21
N PRO A 537 2.30 23.84 9.20
CA PRO A 537 1.88 23.39 10.53
C PRO A 537 0.77 24.31 11.05
N VAL A 538 -0.39 23.73 11.41
CA VAL A 538 -1.43 24.49 12.09
C VAL A 538 -0.90 24.79 13.48
N ALA A 539 -0.65 26.06 13.79
CA ALA A 539 -0.24 26.47 15.12
C ALA A 539 -1.34 26.04 16.12
N LYS A 540 -1.01 25.11 17.02
CA LYS A 540 -1.94 24.69 18.08
C LYS A 540 -2.09 25.87 19.06
N PRO A 541 -3.32 26.31 19.37
CA PRO A 541 -3.52 27.42 20.31
C PRO A 541 -2.97 27.08 21.70
N GLN A 542 -2.39 28.08 22.37
CA GLN A 542 -1.87 27.98 23.73
C GLN A 542 -2.21 29.25 24.52
N LEU A 543 -2.55 29.07 25.79
CA LEU A 543 -2.71 30.13 26.78
C LEU A 543 -1.69 29.95 27.90
N VAL A 544 -0.95 31.03 28.22
CA VAL A 544 -0.14 31.11 29.44
C VAL A 544 -0.90 32.00 30.42
N LEU A 545 -1.38 31.43 31.52
CA LEU A 545 -2.04 32.18 32.59
C LEU A 545 -0.99 32.91 33.44
N PHE A 546 0.12 32.22 33.75
CA PHE A 546 1.23 32.78 34.51
C PHE A 546 2.51 31.97 34.25
N LYS A 547 3.60 32.67 33.92
CA LYS A 547 4.96 32.11 33.83
C LYS A 547 5.97 33.24 33.99
N ASP A 548 6.69 33.25 35.12
CA ASP A 548 7.69 34.28 35.43
C ASP A 548 7.18 35.73 35.30
N GLY A 549 5.87 35.93 35.42
CA GLY A 549 5.22 37.21 35.21
C GLY A 549 3.72 37.09 34.93
N LYS A 550 2.97 38.10 35.38
CA LYS A 550 1.52 38.19 35.17
C LYS A 550 1.11 38.29 33.69
N ASN A 551 0.06 37.57 33.31
CA ASN A 551 -0.68 37.82 32.07
C ASN A 551 -1.69 38.96 32.28
N LEU A 552 -1.59 40.04 31.51
CA LEU A 552 -2.50 41.19 31.62
C LEU A 552 -3.89 40.93 31.02
N ASP A 553 -4.01 40.00 30.07
CA ASP A 553 -5.30 39.57 29.52
C ASP A 553 -6.05 38.65 30.51
N TRP A 554 -5.31 38.01 31.43
CA TRP A 554 -5.79 37.04 32.43
C TRP A 554 -5.22 37.35 33.82
N PRO A 555 -5.56 38.50 34.43
CA PRO A 555 -5.05 38.89 35.75
C PRO A 555 -5.38 37.87 36.84
N MET A 556 -4.50 37.81 37.85
CA MET A 556 -4.79 37.14 39.12
C MET A 556 -5.97 37.82 39.81
N TRP A 557 -6.89 37.02 40.34
CA TRP A 557 -8.19 37.49 40.80
C TRP A 557 -8.67 36.77 42.06
N ASP A 558 -9.46 37.51 42.85
CA ASP A 558 -10.18 37.06 44.04
C ASP A 558 -11.68 37.36 43.80
N CYS A 559 -12.53 36.32 43.91
CA CYS A 559 -13.97 36.43 43.64
C CYS A 559 -14.71 37.47 44.49
N CYS A 560 -14.21 37.68 45.69
CA CYS A 560 -15.00 38.15 46.81
C CYS A 560 -14.28 39.28 47.56
N GLY A 561 -13.09 39.67 47.09
CA GLY A 561 -12.31 40.81 47.59
C GLY A 561 -11.72 40.60 48.99
N GLY A 562 -11.45 39.34 49.37
CA GLY A 562 -10.92 38.95 50.67
C GLY A 562 -9.42 39.24 50.84
N SER A 563 -8.65 39.17 49.75
CA SER A 563 -7.26 39.60 49.67
C SER A 563 -6.91 40.01 48.22
N THR A 564 -5.71 40.53 48.00
CA THR A 564 -5.22 40.86 46.65
C THR A 564 -4.06 39.93 46.33
N PRO A 565 -4.18 39.06 45.31
CA PRO A 565 -3.07 38.24 44.86
C PRO A 565 -1.87 39.10 44.46
N THR A 566 -0.66 38.61 44.74
CA THR A 566 0.59 39.36 44.46
C THR A 566 1.58 38.51 43.69
N GLU A 567 2.40 39.15 42.88
CA GLU A 567 3.58 38.52 42.29
C GLU A 567 4.70 38.52 43.34
N GLN A 568 5.31 37.37 43.59
CA GLN A 568 6.40 37.17 44.54
C GLN A 568 7.57 36.48 43.85
N VAL A 569 8.77 36.60 44.40
CA VAL A 569 9.92 35.79 43.96
C VAL A 569 10.08 34.62 44.93
N ASP A 570 10.14 33.38 44.43
CA ASP A 570 10.30 32.17 45.28
C ASP A 570 11.76 31.71 45.36
N ASP A 571 12.23 30.91 44.39
CA ASP A 571 13.59 30.40 44.32
C ASP A 571 14.19 30.59 42.91
N ALA A 572 15.46 30.18 42.73
CA ALA A 572 16.16 30.36 41.46
C ALA A 572 15.60 29.51 40.31
N GLU A 573 14.78 28.49 40.61
CA GLU A 573 14.18 27.59 39.62
C GLU A 573 12.82 28.10 39.14
N HIS A 574 12.02 28.71 40.03
CA HIS A 574 10.64 29.15 39.73
C HIS A 574 10.50 30.68 39.57
N GLY A 575 11.56 31.45 39.79
CA GLY A 575 11.57 32.88 39.49
C GLY A 575 10.42 33.66 40.15
N ALA A 576 9.64 34.37 39.33
CA ALA A 576 8.46 35.11 39.78
C ALA A 576 7.24 34.20 39.74
N VAL A 577 6.42 34.22 40.80
CA VAL A 577 5.28 33.32 41.03
C VAL A 577 4.04 34.09 41.49
N ALA A 578 2.85 33.55 41.22
CA ALA A 578 1.57 34.10 41.67
C ALA A 578 1.26 33.63 43.10
N GLU A 579 1.28 34.52 44.09
CA GLU A 579 0.93 34.22 45.48
C GLU A 579 -0.52 34.60 45.81
N PHE A 580 -1.25 33.63 46.34
CA PHE A 580 -2.64 33.73 46.78
C PHE A 580 -2.72 33.48 48.29
N SER A 581 -3.56 34.26 48.98
CA SER A 581 -3.70 34.20 50.44
C SER A 581 -5.17 34.27 50.85
N ILE A 582 -5.64 33.28 51.60
CA ILE A 582 -7.04 33.19 52.03
C ILE A 582 -7.14 33.49 53.53
N GLY A 583 -7.84 34.56 53.86
CA GLY A 583 -8.09 35.00 55.23
C GLY A 583 -9.35 34.38 55.85
N ALA A 584 -9.86 35.03 56.90
CA ALA A 584 -11.05 34.57 57.62
C ALA A 584 -12.34 34.64 56.80
N THR A 585 -12.39 35.52 55.78
CA THR A 585 -13.49 35.59 54.83
C THR A 585 -13.27 34.57 53.72
N PRO A 586 -14.17 33.58 53.54
CA PRO A 586 -14.06 32.61 52.46
C PRO A 586 -14.04 33.29 51.09
N THR A 587 -13.15 32.82 50.22
CA THR A 587 -13.02 33.29 48.84
C THR A 587 -12.48 32.19 47.94
N VAL A 588 -12.60 32.40 46.62
CA VAL A 588 -12.05 31.59 45.54
C VAL A 588 -11.13 32.47 44.71
N MET A 589 -9.96 31.93 44.35
CA MET A 589 -8.93 32.68 43.64
C MET A 589 -8.42 31.93 42.42
N GLY A 590 -7.87 32.70 41.47
CA GLY A 590 -7.33 32.15 40.23
C GLY A 590 -7.02 33.24 39.21
N PHE A 591 -7.27 32.92 37.94
CA PHE A 591 -7.04 33.78 36.78
C PHE A 591 -8.36 33.95 36.01
N ILE A 592 -8.62 35.17 35.53
CA ILE A 592 -9.88 35.52 34.88
C ILE A 592 -9.64 36.48 33.72
N THR A 593 -10.36 36.32 32.61
CA THR A 593 -10.29 37.28 31.49
C THR A 593 -11.49 38.23 31.40
N ARG A 594 -12.56 38.00 32.17
CA ARG A 594 -13.78 38.83 32.11
C ARG A 594 -13.49 40.31 32.38
N ALA A 595 -13.97 41.20 31.51
CA ALA A 595 -13.71 42.64 31.60
C ALA A 595 -14.09 43.28 32.95
N ALA A 596 -15.19 42.82 33.55
CA ALA A 596 -15.68 43.29 34.85
C ALA A 596 -14.68 43.05 36.00
N ASN A 597 -13.72 42.15 35.81
CA ASN A 597 -12.71 41.76 36.79
C ASN A 597 -11.30 42.22 36.38
N GLY A 598 -11.19 43.12 35.40
CA GLY A 598 -9.91 43.69 34.96
C GLY A 598 -9.17 42.88 33.88
N GLY A 599 -9.76 41.78 33.40
CA GLY A 599 -9.25 41.05 32.24
C GLY A 599 -9.64 41.72 30.90
N SER A 600 -9.20 41.14 29.79
CA SER A 600 -9.36 41.74 28.45
C SER A 600 -10.58 41.28 27.64
N ASP A 601 -11.44 40.47 28.24
CA ASP A 601 -12.63 39.87 27.63
C ASP A 601 -12.29 38.97 26.42
N LYS A 602 -11.20 38.21 26.54
CA LYS A 602 -10.75 37.27 25.51
C LYS A 602 -10.77 35.83 26.06
N PRO A 603 -11.93 35.17 26.07
CA PRO A 603 -12.01 33.74 26.35
C PRO A 603 -11.08 32.94 25.45
N PHE A 604 -10.55 31.84 25.98
CA PHE A 604 -9.65 30.96 25.26
C PHE A 604 -10.44 29.81 24.62
N ASP A 605 -10.30 29.70 23.29
CA ASP A 605 -10.83 28.58 22.52
C ASP A 605 -9.80 27.45 22.47
N ALA A 606 -10.07 26.39 23.23
CA ALA A 606 -9.23 25.20 23.30
C ALA A 606 -9.73 24.07 22.38
N THR A 607 -10.73 24.31 21.51
CA THR A 607 -11.34 23.26 20.67
C THR A 607 -10.33 22.56 19.78
N ALA A 608 -9.37 23.30 19.21
CA ALA A 608 -8.32 22.76 18.34
C ALA A 608 -7.25 21.92 19.07
N ILE A 609 -7.28 21.91 20.40
CA ILE A 609 -6.41 21.09 21.25
C ILE A 609 -7.22 20.20 22.21
N LEU A 610 -8.52 20.01 21.96
CA LEU A 610 -9.38 19.20 22.82
C LEU A 610 -8.85 17.78 22.97
N ASP A 611 -8.43 17.19 21.85
CA ASP A 611 -7.69 15.93 21.84
C ASP A 611 -6.23 16.19 22.25
N GLY A 612 -5.76 15.45 23.26
CA GLY A 612 -4.40 15.56 23.80
C GLY A 612 -4.06 16.82 24.60
N GLY A 613 -4.87 17.88 24.59
CA GLY A 613 -4.58 19.11 25.33
C GLY A 613 -4.88 19.06 26.83
N VAL A 614 -4.20 19.93 27.58
CA VAL A 614 -4.22 19.95 29.05
C VAL A 614 -4.31 21.36 29.62
N VAL A 615 -4.88 21.47 30.81
CA VAL A 615 -4.63 22.56 31.74
C VAL A 615 -3.59 22.08 32.75
N GLN A 616 -2.45 22.76 32.84
CA GLN A 616 -1.36 22.41 33.75
C GLN A 616 -0.92 23.62 34.56
N PHE A 617 -0.59 23.40 35.83
CA PHE A 617 0.08 24.38 36.67
C PHE A 617 0.96 23.70 37.71
N GLN A 618 1.95 24.42 38.21
CA GLN A 618 2.70 24.04 39.39
C GLN A 618 2.19 24.83 40.59
N MET A 619 2.14 24.20 41.76
CA MET A 619 1.71 24.85 43.00
C MET A 619 2.61 24.46 44.17
N LYS A 620 2.88 25.44 45.05
CA LYS A 620 3.53 25.26 46.35
C LYS A 620 2.63 25.77 47.47
N LEU A 621 2.28 24.90 48.40
CA LEU A 621 1.55 25.29 49.61
C LEU A 621 2.53 25.90 50.63
N VAL A 622 2.51 27.22 50.82
CA VAL A 622 3.40 27.93 51.75
C VAL A 622 2.93 27.77 53.19
N SER A 623 1.63 27.97 53.42
CA SER A 623 0.96 27.78 54.71
C SER A 623 -0.31 26.98 54.51
N ALA A 624 -0.47 25.90 55.26
CA ALA A 624 -1.68 25.08 55.22
C ALA A 624 -2.88 25.85 55.83
N PRO A 625 -4.12 25.57 55.36
CA PRO A 625 -5.31 26.10 56.00
C PRO A 625 -5.41 25.67 57.47
N SER A 626 -6.03 26.51 58.30
CA SER A 626 -6.32 26.20 59.71
C SER A 626 -7.28 25.01 59.88
N THR A 627 -8.03 24.67 58.84
CA THR A 627 -8.85 23.45 58.77
C THR A 627 -7.95 22.25 58.40
N PRO A 628 -7.78 21.25 59.28
CA PRO A 628 -6.98 20.07 58.97
C PRO A 628 -7.55 19.31 57.77
N ASN A 629 -6.69 18.85 56.87
CA ASN A 629 -7.04 18.06 55.68
C ASN A 629 -8.10 18.72 54.78
N ALA A 630 -8.11 20.05 54.68
CA ALA A 630 -8.94 20.76 53.73
C ALA A 630 -8.74 20.22 52.30
N ALA A 631 -9.84 19.84 51.63
CA ALA A 631 -9.81 19.41 50.24
C ALA A 631 -9.41 20.59 49.34
N TRP A 632 -8.63 20.33 48.30
CA TRP A 632 -8.22 21.33 47.32
C TRP A 632 -8.93 21.11 46.00
N LYS A 633 -9.44 22.21 45.46
CA LYS A 633 -10.30 22.25 44.28
C LYS A 633 -9.60 22.96 43.14
N PHE A 634 -9.74 22.37 41.96
CA PHE A 634 -9.48 22.98 40.68
C PHE A 634 -10.83 23.22 40.00
N LYS A 635 -11.09 24.44 39.55
CA LYS A 635 -12.33 24.77 38.86
C LYS A 635 -12.06 25.58 37.60
N VAL A 636 -12.74 25.26 36.52
CA VAL A 636 -12.68 26.00 35.26
C VAL A 636 -14.10 26.42 34.86
N GLU A 637 -14.24 27.65 34.39
CA GLU A 637 -15.50 28.18 33.85
C GLU A 637 -15.31 28.64 32.41
N ALA A 638 -16.40 28.58 31.64
CA ALA A 638 -16.48 29.10 30.29
C ALA A 638 -17.75 29.91 30.08
N ASP A 639 -17.70 30.81 29.09
CA ASP A 639 -18.83 31.62 28.62
C ASP A 639 -19.61 32.32 29.76
N GLY A 640 -18.90 33.11 30.57
CA GLY A 640 -19.51 33.85 31.68
C GLY A 640 -19.99 32.96 32.83
N GLY A 641 -19.58 31.70 32.88
CA GLY A 641 -19.99 30.70 33.87
C GLY A 641 -21.24 29.92 33.44
N SER A 642 -21.61 29.95 32.16
CA SER A 642 -22.69 29.13 31.61
C SER A 642 -22.37 27.63 31.67
N SER A 643 -21.08 27.29 31.59
CA SER A 643 -20.55 25.96 31.92
C SER A 643 -19.39 26.05 32.89
N ALA A 644 -19.27 25.07 33.78
CA ALA A 644 -18.23 25.01 34.78
C ALA A 644 -17.98 23.56 35.23
N VAL A 645 -16.72 23.24 35.49
CA VAL A 645 -16.31 21.96 36.04
C VAL A 645 -15.42 22.20 37.25
N GLU A 646 -15.74 21.55 38.37
CA GLU A 646 -14.98 21.59 39.63
C GLU A 646 -14.52 20.17 39.98
N LEU A 647 -13.22 19.99 40.18
CA LEU A 647 -12.58 18.72 40.48
C LEU A 647 -11.71 18.83 41.74
N ASP A 648 -11.56 17.72 42.45
CA ASP A 648 -10.55 17.59 43.50
C ASP A 648 -9.15 17.46 42.88
N PHE A 649 -8.12 17.91 43.60
CA PHE A 649 -6.73 17.74 43.17
C PHE A 649 -6.32 16.29 42.91
N THR A 650 -6.97 15.34 43.58
CA THR A 650 -6.77 13.91 43.33
C THR A 650 -7.29 13.43 41.97
N ALA A 651 -8.04 14.27 41.24
CA ALA A 651 -8.47 14.00 39.86
C ALA A 651 -7.46 14.49 38.81
N SER A 652 -6.35 15.15 39.22
CA SER A 652 -5.26 15.44 38.30
C SER A 652 -4.53 14.14 37.91
N LEU A 653 -3.75 14.15 36.82
CA LEU A 653 -2.97 12.99 36.38
C LEU A 653 -1.96 12.51 37.45
N GLU A 654 -1.48 13.42 38.29
CA GLU A 654 -0.56 13.14 39.39
C GLU A 654 -1.28 12.57 40.63
N ALA A 655 -2.60 12.78 40.74
CA ALA A 655 -3.49 12.27 41.79
C ALA A 655 -3.00 12.52 43.23
N LYS A 656 -2.41 13.70 43.50
CA LYS A 656 -1.79 14.04 44.80
C LYS A 656 -2.49 15.21 45.49
N ALA A 657 -2.50 15.21 46.82
CA ALA A 657 -2.87 16.39 47.61
C ALA A 657 -1.67 17.37 47.72
N PRO A 658 -1.90 18.67 47.97
CA PRO A 658 -0.82 19.62 48.22
C PRO A 658 -0.07 19.35 49.53
N GLU A 659 1.26 19.39 49.47
CA GLU A 659 2.17 19.27 50.61
C GLU A 659 2.81 20.61 50.96
N THR A 660 2.84 20.94 52.25
CA THR A 660 3.43 22.21 52.71
C THR A 660 4.93 22.26 52.41
N GLY A 661 5.35 23.33 51.73
CA GLY A 661 6.74 23.63 51.40
C GLY A 661 7.27 22.98 50.12
N LYS A 662 6.48 22.17 49.40
CA LYS A 662 6.91 21.49 48.18
C LYS A 662 6.19 22.02 46.95
N TRP A 663 6.92 22.14 45.85
CA TRP A 663 6.34 22.34 44.52
C TRP A 663 5.80 21.01 43.98
N GLN A 664 4.58 21.05 43.44
CA GLN A 664 3.91 19.91 42.82
C GLN A 664 3.23 20.35 41.52
N THR A 665 3.29 19.50 40.51
CA THR A 665 2.57 19.70 39.23
C THR A 665 1.17 19.10 39.31
N TYR A 666 0.22 19.79 38.70
CA TYR A 666 -1.16 19.35 38.54
C TYR A 666 -1.58 19.49 37.09
N THR A 667 -1.96 18.38 36.47
CA THR A 667 -2.37 18.32 35.06
C THR A 667 -3.80 17.76 34.93
N TYR A 668 -4.66 18.44 34.17
CA TYR A 668 -6.03 18.02 33.86
C TYR A 668 -6.23 17.99 32.34
N LYS A 669 -6.77 16.89 31.80
CA LYS A 669 -7.02 16.77 30.35
C LYS A 669 -8.22 17.61 29.94
N LEU A 670 -8.12 18.32 28.81
CA LEU A 670 -9.24 19.09 28.27
C LEU A 670 -10.42 18.20 27.85
N ALA A 671 -10.14 17.00 27.34
CA ALA A 671 -11.15 16.00 27.01
C ALA A 671 -11.99 15.60 28.24
N ASP A 672 -11.35 15.39 29.40
CA ASP A 672 -12.05 15.03 30.64
C ASP A 672 -12.92 16.18 31.15
N LEU A 673 -12.42 17.42 31.03
CA LEU A 673 -13.19 18.62 31.39
C LEU A 673 -14.40 18.81 30.46
N ALA A 674 -14.22 18.61 29.14
CA ALA A 674 -15.32 18.65 28.18
C ALA A 674 -16.35 17.56 28.43
N ALA A 675 -15.91 16.33 28.72
CA ALA A 675 -16.78 15.21 29.07
C ALA A 675 -17.55 15.46 30.38
N ALA A 676 -16.95 16.20 31.33
CA ALA A 676 -17.60 16.66 32.55
C ALA A 676 -18.55 17.86 32.34
N GLY A 677 -18.68 18.37 31.10
CA GLY A 677 -19.65 19.39 30.71
C GLY A 677 -19.10 20.81 30.56
N LEU A 678 -17.78 21.00 30.53
CA LEU A 678 -17.16 22.30 30.24
C LEU A 678 -17.24 22.62 28.74
N ASP A 679 -17.65 23.84 28.38
CA ASP A 679 -17.47 24.37 27.03
C ASP A 679 -16.02 24.84 26.83
N VAL A 680 -15.19 23.98 26.24
CA VAL A 680 -13.77 24.28 26.01
C VAL A 680 -13.52 25.36 24.95
N SER A 681 -14.56 25.79 24.20
CA SER A 681 -14.41 26.81 23.15
C SER A 681 -14.37 28.24 23.67
N ALA A 682 -14.71 28.44 24.96
CA ALA A 682 -14.86 29.77 25.55
C ALA A 682 -14.41 29.84 27.01
N ILE A 683 -13.30 29.16 27.37
CA ILE A 683 -12.77 29.16 28.74
C ILE A 683 -12.40 30.58 29.16
N ASP A 684 -12.92 31.05 30.30
CA ASP A 684 -12.76 32.45 30.72
C ASP A 684 -12.32 32.63 32.20
N VAL A 685 -12.32 31.54 32.99
CA VAL A 685 -11.80 31.51 34.37
C VAL A 685 -11.11 30.19 34.69
N VAL A 686 -9.96 30.24 35.35
CA VAL A 686 -9.27 29.08 35.96
C VAL A 686 -9.01 29.36 37.44
N MET A 687 -9.51 28.52 38.33
CA MET A 687 -9.48 28.70 39.78
C MET A 687 -8.75 27.55 40.47
N ILE A 688 -7.96 27.91 41.49
CA ILE A 688 -7.19 27.00 42.33
C ILE A 688 -7.41 27.43 43.77
N PHE A 689 -8.06 26.62 44.59
CA PHE A 689 -8.47 27.04 45.94
C PHE A 689 -8.76 25.84 46.86
N PRO A 690 -8.59 25.98 48.19
CA PRO A 690 -9.14 25.03 49.15
C PRO A 690 -10.68 25.12 49.16
N ALA A 691 -11.36 24.00 49.41
CA ALA A 691 -12.82 23.90 49.40
C ALA A 691 -13.47 25.03 50.20
N TRP A 692 -14.60 25.53 49.70
CA TRP A 692 -15.26 26.73 50.23
C TRP A 692 -15.40 26.72 51.76
N GLY A 693 -14.93 27.79 52.41
CA GLY A 693 -15.00 27.94 53.87
C GLY A 693 -13.91 27.23 54.66
N SER A 694 -13.07 26.38 54.05
CA SER A 694 -11.98 25.67 54.73
C SER A 694 -10.61 26.35 54.65
N GLY A 695 -10.47 27.36 53.79
CA GLY A 695 -9.19 27.96 53.40
C GLY A 695 -8.54 28.95 54.36
N ASN A 696 -9.15 29.30 55.49
CA ASN A 696 -8.62 30.34 56.38
C ASN A 696 -7.17 30.04 56.82
N GLY A 697 -6.25 30.96 56.53
CA GLY A 697 -4.81 30.85 56.84
C GLY A 697 -3.97 30.19 55.73
N ALA A 698 -4.60 29.79 54.61
CA ALA A 698 -3.89 29.20 53.48
C ALA A 698 -3.12 30.25 52.70
N VAL A 699 -1.84 29.98 52.43
CA VAL A 699 -1.02 30.77 51.49
C VAL A 699 -0.39 29.80 50.51
N TYR A 700 -0.52 30.05 49.22
CA TYR A 700 0.00 29.18 48.18
C TYR A 700 0.49 29.99 46.98
N ARG A 701 1.47 29.41 46.29
CA ARG A 701 2.11 29.98 45.11
C ARG A 701 1.80 29.11 43.90
N VAL A 702 1.57 29.73 42.75
CA VAL A 702 1.31 29.07 41.47
C VAL A 702 2.30 29.59 40.44
N ASP A 703 2.87 28.69 39.65
CA ASP A 703 3.76 29.03 38.52
C ASP A 703 3.52 28.06 37.35
N ASN A 704 4.05 28.39 36.18
CA ASN A 704 3.92 27.61 34.94
C ASN A 704 2.47 27.20 34.62
N ALA A 705 1.51 28.08 34.91
CA ALA A 705 0.09 27.85 34.70
C ALA A 705 -0.30 28.11 33.24
N ARG A 706 -0.74 27.07 32.52
CA ARG A 706 -0.96 27.09 31.06
C ARG A 706 -2.13 26.18 30.63
N ILE A 707 -2.74 26.52 29.50
CA ILE A 707 -3.62 25.63 28.72
C ILE A 707 -2.95 25.41 27.37
N TYR A 708 -2.59 24.17 27.04
CA TYR A 708 -1.78 23.88 25.85
C TYR A 708 -1.89 22.41 25.45
N HIS A 709 -1.39 22.08 24.26
CA HIS A 709 -1.20 20.70 23.85
C HIS A 709 0.24 20.26 24.16
N PRO A 710 0.51 19.21 24.97
CA PRO A 710 1.87 18.78 25.34
C PRO A 710 2.83 18.57 24.16
N SER A 711 2.30 18.19 23.00
CA SER A 711 3.02 18.11 21.72
C SER A 711 3.58 19.45 21.17
N SER A 712 3.35 20.58 21.83
CA SER A 712 3.85 21.90 21.41
C SER A 712 5.20 22.29 22.02
N ASP A 713 5.68 21.55 23.04
CA ASP A 713 6.95 21.83 23.73
C ASP A 713 7.93 20.63 23.82
N ILE A 714 7.60 19.45 23.28
CA ILE A 714 8.47 18.24 23.25
C ILE A 714 8.27 17.50 21.92
N PRO A 715 9.32 16.92 21.28
CA PRO A 715 9.19 16.19 20.02
C PRO A 715 8.10 15.12 20.10
N VAL A 716 7.16 15.20 19.17
CA VAL A 716 6.03 14.29 19.04
C VAL A 716 6.54 12.91 18.64
N VAL A 717 6.29 11.92 19.47
CA VAL A 717 6.14 10.55 19.00
C VAL A 717 4.69 10.46 18.52
N ASP A 718 4.46 10.54 17.21
CA ASP A 718 3.13 10.28 16.63
C ASP A 718 2.85 8.79 16.86
N GLY A 719 2.20 8.43 17.99
CA GLY A 719 2.00 7.03 18.35
C GLY A 719 1.61 6.72 19.80
N LEU A 720 1.62 5.42 20.13
CA LEU A 720 1.29 4.86 21.45
C LEU A 720 2.56 4.31 22.11
N LEU A 721 2.94 4.87 23.27
CA LEU A 721 3.95 4.27 24.16
C LEU A 721 3.27 3.21 25.03
N LEU A 722 3.39 1.95 24.64
CA LEU A 722 2.80 0.80 25.34
C LEU A 722 3.46 0.55 26.70
N PHE A 723 4.77 0.78 26.80
CA PHE A 723 5.51 0.58 28.04
C PHE A 723 6.81 1.41 28.08
N ALA A 724 6.98 2.20 29.14
CA ALA A 724 8.26 2.73 29.61
C ALA A 724 8.13 3.04 31.11
N ASP A 725 8.94 2.40 31.96
CA ASP A 725 8.82 2.36 33.43
C ASP A 725 7.50 1.77 33.98
N LYS A 726 6.40 1.92 33.25
CA LYS A 726 5.06 1.39 33.49
C LYS A 726 4.35 1.13 32.16
N ALA A 727 3.34 0.28 32.19
CA ALA A 727 2.43 0.11 31.06
C ALA A 727 1.60 1.38 30.80
N ALA A 728 1.16 1.56 29.56
CA ALA A 728 0.21 2.60 29.17
C ALA A 728 -1.11 2.47 29.94
N ASP A 729 -1.84 3.58 30.06
CA ASP A 729 -3.20 3.55 30.60
C ASP A 729 -4.06 2.57 29.78
N ASP A 730 -4.85 1.74 30.46
CA ASP A 730 -5.63 0.64 29.88
C ASP A 730 -4.83 -0.48 29.20
N TRP A 731 -3.51 -0.55 29.40
CA TRP A 731 -2.68 -1.68 29.00
C TRP A 731 -2.02 -2.32 30.21
N SER A 732 -1.77 -3.63 30.11
CA SER A 732 -1.17 -4.39 31.20
C SER A 732 -0.15 -5.40 30.69
N ILE A 733 0.91 -5.61 31.47
CA ILE A 733 1.81 -6.76 31.27
C ILE A 733 1.02 -8.03 31.56
N TRP A 734 1.07 -8.98 30.64
CA TRP A 734 0.08 -10.05 30.55
C TRP A 734 0.71 -11.39 30.14
N ASP A 735 0.09 -12.47 30.62
CA ASP A 735 0.37 -13.86 30.28
C ASP A 735 -0.93 -14.49 29.74
N CYS A 736 -0.88 -15.02 28.51
CA CYS A 736 -2.04 -15.63 27.85
C CYS A 736 -2.72 -16.74 28.61
N CYS A 737 -1.90 -17.48 29.34
CA CYS A 737 -2.21 -18.85 29.71
C CYS A 737 -2.05 -19.03 31.23
N GLY A 738 -1.76 -17.95 31.95
CA GLY A 738 -1.65 -17.91 33.42
C GLY A 738 -0.54 -18.81 33.96
N GLY A 739 0.52 -19.06 33.17
CA GLY A 739 1.62 -19.94 33.52
C GLY A 739 2.63 -19.28 34.48
N SER A 740 2.70 -17.95 34.47
CA SER A 740 3.47 -17.12 35.40
C SER A 740 2.79 -15.74 35.58
N THR A 741 3.34 -14.90 36.45
CA THR A 741 2.88 -13.51 36.64
C THR A 741 4.02 -12.58 36.25
N PRO A 742 3.88 -11.79 35.16
CA PRO A 742 4.85 -10.78 34.80
C PRO A 742 5.05 -9.76 35.93
N THR A 743 6.28 -9.26 36.12
CA THR A 743 6.62 -8.31 37.18
C THR A 743 7.30 -7.07 36.62
N LEU A 744 7.20 -5.95 37.34
CA LEU A 744 8.03 -4.78 37.10
C LEU A 744 9.34 -4.92 37.88
N GLU A 745 10.47 -4.87 37.18
CA GLU A 745 11.80 -5.03 37.79
C GLU A 745 12.69 -3.85 37.44
N GLN A 746 13.36 -3.29 38.45
CA GLN A 746 14.41 -2.29 38.23
C GLN A 746 15.63 -2.97 37.57
N ASP A 747 16.13 -2.41 36.47
CA ASP A 747 17.34 -2.92 35.76
C ASP A 747 18.56 -2.02 35.98
N ASP A 748 18.77 -1.02 35.12
CA ASP A 748 19.89 -0.07 35.22
C ASP A 748 19.40 1.39 35.13
N THR A 749 20.30 2.36 35.34
CA THR A 749 19.96 3.79 35.36
C THR A 749 19.37 4.29 34.03
N ALA A 750 19.60 3.59 32.92
CA ALA A 750 19.11 4.00 31.60
C ALA A 750 17.69 3.49 31.29
N HIS A 751 17.32 2.31 31.81
CA HIS A 751 16.03 1.65 31.51
C HIS A 751 15.03 1.62 32.68
N GLY A 752 15.47 1.99 33.89
CA GLY A 752 14.57 2.09 35.04
C GLY A 752 13.78 0.80 35.32
N ALA A 753 12.45 0.92 35.40
CA ALA A 753 11.53 -0.20 35.64
C ALA A 753 11.12 -0.89 34.33
N THR A 754 11.43 -2.17 34.23
CA THR A 754 11.23 -2.97 33.01
C THR A 754 10.19 -4.07 33.21
N ALA A 755 9.48 -4.44 32.14
CA ALA A 755 8.53 -5.55 32.18
C ALA A 755 9.27 -6.88 32.09
N GLN A 756 9.34 -7.63 33.19
CA GLN A 756 9.98 -8.94 33.24
C GLN A 756 8.99 -10.08 33.04
N TYR A 757 9.37 -11.01 32.17
CA TYR A 757 8.62 -12.21 31.82
C TYR A 757 9.45 -13.46 32.13
N ILE A 758 8.81 -14.46 32.74
CA ILE A 758 9.44 -15.73 33.14
C ILE A 758 8.65 -16.89 32.53
N ILE A 759 9.29 -17.71 31.70
CA ILE A 759 8.66 -18.90 31.11
C ILE A 759 9.13 -20.15 31.87
N GLY A 760 8.18 -20.80 32.54
CA GLY A 760 8.40 -22.05 33.26
C GLY A 760 8.26 -23.30 32.38
N ALA A 761 8.05 -24.44 33.04
CA ALA A 761 7.88 -25.73 32.36
C ALA A 761 6.57 -25.83 31.56
N ALA A 762 5.54 -25.06 31.95
CA ALA A 762 4.31 -24.92 31.19
C ALA A 762 4.54 -23.89 30.06
N PRO A 763 4.34 -24.26 28.78
CA PRO A 763 4.44 -23.32 27.66
C PRO A 763 3.41 -22.19 27.81
N THR A 764 3.85 -20.96 27.57
CA THR A 764 3.00 -19.76 27.52
C THR A 764 3.56 -18.75 26.52
N VAL A 765 2.74 -17.76 26.13
CA VAL A 765 3.16 -16.54 25.44
C VAL A 765 2.78 -15.32 26.29
N MET A 766 3.67 -14.33 26.33
CA MET A 766 3.52 -13.17 27.19
C MET A 766 3.84 -11.89 26.46
N GLY A 767 3.28 -10.79 26.95
CA GLY A 767 3.40 -9.49 26.32
C GLY A 767 2.61 -8.41 27.04
N ILE A 768 2.17 -7.42 26.28
CA ILE A 768 1.39 -6.28 26.75
C ILE A 768 0.04 -6.34 26.03
N GLN A 769 -1.05 -6.34 26.80
CA GLN A 769 -2.41 -6.46 26.31
C GLN A 769 -3.27 -5.28 26.81
N ALA A 770 -4.10 -4.77 25.91
CA ALA A 770 -5.12 -3.76 26.19
C ALA A 770 -6.27 -4.34 27.04
N ALA A 771 -6.92 -3.49 27.83
CA ALA A 771 -8.14 -3.84 28.53
C ALA A 771 -9.25 -4.25 27.55
N ALA A 772 -10.28 -4.91 28.07
CA ALA A 772 -11.43 -5.29 27.25
C ALA A 772 -12.03 -4.07 26.53
N ASP A 773 -12.32 -4.23 25.24
CA ASP A 773 -12.86 -3.19 24.34
C ASP A 773 -11.92 -2.00 24.07
N VAL A 774 -10.65 -2.08 24.47
CA VAL A 774 -9.62 -1.08 24.16
C VAL A 774 -8.75 -1.58 23.01
N SER A 775 -8.53 -0.72 22.02
CA SER A 775 -7.61 -0.96 20.91
C SER A 775 -6.99 0.35 20.43
N PHE A 776 -5.88 0.23 19.71
CA PHE A 776 -5.16 1.35 19.13
C PHE A 776 -5.33 1.36 17.60
N ASP A 777 -5.87 2.47 17.08
CA ASP A 777 -5.95 2.73 15.65
C ASP A 777 -4.64 3.35 15.14
N ALA A 778 -3.76 2.50 14.64
CA ALA A 778 -2.49 2.90 14.05
C ALA A 778 -2.61 3.25 12.55
N SER A 779 -3.81 3.39 11.98
CA SER A 779 -4.01 3.66 10.55
C SER A 779 -3.31 4.94 10.09
N ALA A 780 -3.29 5.97 10.94
CA ALA A 780 -2.59 7.23 10.67
C ALA A 780 -1.06 7.08 10.57
N LEU A 781 -0.53 5.98 11.10
CA LEU A 781 0.89 5.67 11.13
C LEU A 781 1.29 4.66 10.05
N LEU A 782 0.37 4.18 9.20
CA LEU A 782 0.64 3.06 8.29
C LEU A 782 1.91 3.24 7.45
N GLN A 783 2.15 4.45 6.95
CA GLN A 783 3.23 4.68 5.97
C GLN A 783 4.62 4.77 6.60
N ASN A 784 4.74 5.43 7.76
CA ASN A 784 6.03 5.73 8.38
C ASN A 784 6.21 5.12 9.76
N GLY A 785 5.13 4.61 10.36
CA GLY A 785 5.13 4.12 11.72
C GLY A 785 5.77 2.75 11.86
N VAL A 786 6.28 2.50 13.05
CA VAL A 786 6.95 1.28 13.45
C VAL A 786 6.39 0.80 14.79
N VAL A 787 6.40 -0.52 14.98
CA VAL A 787 6.40 -1.13 16.31
C VAL A 787 7.86 -1.28 16.71
N ARG A 788 8.28 -0.61 17.78
CA ARG A 788 9.66 -0.68 18.30
C ARG A 788 9.64 -1.05 19.77
N PHE A 789 10.57 -1.90 20.18
CA PHE A 789 10.81 -2.20 21.59
C PHE A 789 12.26 -2.55 21.84
N GLU A 790 12.69 -2.40 23.09
CA GLU A 790 13.97 -2.89 23.56
C GLU A 790 13.76 -4.16 24.37
N MET A 791 14.68 -5.11 24.23
CA MET A 791 14.61 -6.39 24.90
C MET A 791 15.98 -6.82 25.42
N LYS A 792 15.99 -7.40 26.63
CA LYS A 792 17.15 -8.06 27.24
C LYS A 792 16.79 -9.48 27.69
N VAL A 793 17.54 -10.47 27.21
CA VAL A 793 17.44 -11.85 27.71
C VAL A 793 18.33 -11.98 28.93
N VAL A 794 17.72 -12.15 30.11
CA VAL A 794 18.43 -12.37 31.39
C VAL A 794 18.92 -13.82 31.48
N SER A 795 18.04 -14.76 31.13
CA SER A 795 18.34 -16.20 31.08
C SER A 795 17.82 -16.76 29.77
N ALA A 796 18.68 -17.47 29.03
CA ALA A 796 18.28 -18.12 27.80
C ALA A 796 17.37 -19.33 28.08
N PRO A 797 16.49 -19.70 27.13
CA PRO A 797 15.73 -20.94 27.23
C PRO A 797 16.65 -22.16 27.35
N SER A 798 16.22 -23.18 28.08
CA SER A 798 16.93 -24.47 28.19
C SER A 798 17.09 -25.20 26.84
N THR A 799 16.24 -24.87 25.87
CA THR A 799 16.36 -25.35 24.49
C THR A 799 17.37 -24.48 23.73
N ALA A 800 18.55 -25.03 23.46
CA ALA A 800 19.60 -24.34 22.73
C ALA A 800 19.12 -23.95 21.31
N GLY A 801 19.31 -22.68 20.94
CA GLY A 801 18.94 -22.17 19.62
C GLY A 801 17.43 -21.95 19.40
N ALA A 802 16.63 -21.85 20.47
CA ALA A 802 15.22 -21.51 20.36
C ALA A 802 15.02 -20.20 19.57
N ALA A 803 14.19 -20.25 18.52
CA ALA A 803 13.81 -19.07 17.76
C ALA A 803 12.94 -18.16 18.63
N TRP A 804 13.18 -16.86 18.58
CA TRP A 804 12.37 -15.87 19.28
C TRP A 804 11.39 -15.22 18.31
N LYS A 805 10.14 -15.11 18.76
CA LYS A 805 9.02 -14.61 17.99
C LYS A 805 8.57 -13.26 18.52
N PHE A 806 8.18 -12.41 17.59
CA PHE A 806 7.34 -11.24 17.81
C PHE A 806 5.95 -11.56 17.25
N LYS A 807 4.90 -11.33 18.02
CA LYS A 807 3.52 -11.48 17.58
C LYS A 807 2.71 -10.26 17.97
N ILE A 808 1.84 -9.82 17.08
CA ILE A 808 0.94 -8.68 17.29
C ILE A 808 -0.44 -9.07 16.79
N GLU A 809 -1.47 -8.67 17.53
CA GLU A 809 -2.87 -9.02 17.25
C GLU A 809 -3.73 -7.76 17.20
N SER A 810 -4.89 -7.89 16.55
CA SER A 810 -5.88 -6.83 16.47
C SER A 810 -7.30 -7.40 16.54
N ASP A 811 -8.19 -6.64 17.16
CA ASP A 811 -9.61 -6.97 17.36
C ASP A 811 -9.82 -8.40 17.90
N ASN A 812 -9.28 -8.64 19.10
CA ASN A 812 -9.34 -9.89 19.83
C ASN A 812 -8.85 -11.10 19.01
N ALA A 813 -7.71 -10.92 18.34
CA ALA A 813 -7.08 -11.90 17.44
C ALA A 813 -7.88 -12.25 16.17
N SER A 814 -8.81 -11.40 15.73
CA SER A 814 -9.45 -11.54 14.41
C SER A 814 -8.43 -11.37 13.28
N SER A 815 -7.38 -10.58 13.51
CA SER A 815 -6.15 -10.57 12.72
C SER A 815 -4.91 -10.66 13.60
N ALA A 816 -3.86 -11.32 13.11
CA ALA A 816 -2.60 -11.46 13.83
C ALA A 816 -1.43 -11.69 12.87
N VAL A 817 -0.26 -11.19 13.24
CA VAL A 817 0.99 -11.42 12.52
C VAL A 817 2.04 -11.93 13.50
N GLU A 818 2.74 -13.00 13.12
CA GLU A 818 3.85 -13.57 13.88
C GLU A 818 5.10 -13.63 13.00
N LEU A 819 6.20 -13.06 13.49
CA LEU A 819 7.49 -12.96 12.80
C LEU A 819 8.62 -13.43 13.73
N ASP A 820 9.74 -13.89 13.16
CA ASP A 820 10.97 -14.06 13.93
C ASP A 820 11.53 -12.69 14.34
N LEU A 821 12.15 -12.57 15.52
CA LEU A 821 12.84 -11.34 15.94
C LEU A 821 13.92 -10.90 14.94
N SER A 822 14.54 -11.86 14.24
CA SER A 822 15.51 -11.59 13.19
C SER A 822 14.90 -10.97 11.91
N ALA A 823 13.58 -10.88 11.81
CA ALA A 823 12.90 -10.15 10.73
C ALA A 823 12.72 -8.66 11.03
N SER A 824 13.14 -8.19 12.22
CA SER A 824 13.26 -6.75 12.52
C SER A 824 14.28 -6.07 11.60
N LEU A 825 14.23 -4.74 11.50
CA LEU A 825 15.18 -3.94 10.71
C LEU A 825 16.64 -4.16 11.17
N GLU A 826 16.86 -4.47 12.45
CA GLU A 826 18.17 -4.74 13.02
C GLU A 826 18.71 -6.13 12.63
N GLY A 827 17.83 -7.07 12.25
CA GLY A 827 18.18 -8.37 11.68
C GLY A 827 18.93 -9.31 12.63
N LYS A 828 18.80 -9.13 13.95
CA LYS A 828 19.59 -9.85 14.97
C LYS A 828 18.75 -10.77 15.83
N SER A 829 19.36 -11.83 16.33
CA SER A 829 18.80 -12.64 17.44
C SER A 829 19.20 -12.03 18.79
N PRO A 830 18.43 -12.29 19.86
CA PRO A 830 18.76 -11.79 21.18
C PRO A 830 20.00 -12.47 21.78
N THR A 831 20.83 -11.67 22.45
CA THR A 831 22.05 -12.08 23.14
C THR A 831 21.85 -11.95 24.64
N THR A 832 22.16 -13.02 25.39
CA THR A 832 22.00 -13.03 26.85
C THR A 832 22.83 -11.94 27.52
N GLY A 833 22.19 -11.16 28.37
CA GLY A 833 22.80 -10.08 29.16
C GLY A 833 22.89 -8.73 28.44
N GLN A 834 22.45 -8.60 27.20
CA GLN A 834 22.51 -7.34 26.44
C GLN A 834 21.10 -6.81 26.09
N TRP A 835 20.93 -5.49 26.19
CA TRP A 835 19.80 -4.78 25.61
C TRP A 835 19.97 -4.66 24.10
N GLN A 836 18.90 -4.95 23.36
CA GLN A 836 18.84 -4.82 21.92
C GLN A 836 17.49 -4.23 21.50
N THR A 837 17.53 -3.33 20.53
CA THR A 837 16.34 -2.74 19.91
C THR A 837 15.84 -3.63 18.76
N TYR A 838 14.52 -3.74 18.64
CA TYR A 838 13.85 -4.44 17.55
C TYR A 838 12.77 -3.52 16.97
N THR A 839 12.85 -3.29 15.66
CA THR A 839 11.94 -2.39 14.94
C THR A 839 11.24 -3.13 13.81
N PHE A 840 9.91 -3.06 13.78
CA PHE A 840 9.04 -3.65 12.75
C PHE A 840 8.17 -2.56 12.11
N PRO A 841 8.31 -2.25 10.82
CA PRO A 841 7.44 -1.27 10.16
C PRO A 841 5.97 -1.70 10.19
N LEU A 842 5.06 -0.78 10.53
CA LEU A 842 3.60 -1.04 10.52
C LEU A 842 3.12 -1.45 9.13
N LYS A 843 3.70 -0.87 8.07
CA LYS A 843 3.47 -1.28 6.69
C LYS A 843 3.75 -2.76 6.46
N THR A 844 4.87 -3.28 6.98
CA THR A 844 5.23 -4.70 6.87
C THR A 844 4.21 -5.59 7.58
N LEU A 845 3.73 -5.16 8.76
CA LEU A 845 2.73 -5.90 9.52
C LEU A 845 1.36 -5.88 8.84
N PHE A 846 0.96 -4.74 8.28
CA PHE A 846 -0.25 -4.59 7.48
C PHE A 846 -0.22 -5.41 6.18
N ASP A 847 0.93 -5.44 5.49
CA ASP A 847 1.14 -6.27 4.30
C ASP A 847 1.11 -7.77 4.66
N ALA A 848 1.57 -8.13 5.86
CA ALA A 848 1.50 -9.49 6.40
C ALA A 848 0.09 -9.88 6.91
N GLY A 849 -0.88 -8.96 6.89
CA GLY A 849 -2.29 -9.24 7.17
C GLY A 849 -2.83 -8.76 8.52
N LEU A 850 -2.08 -7.92 9.25
CA LEU A 850 -2.57 -7.27 10.48
C LEU A 850 -3.58 -6.16 10.15
N ASP A 851 -4.71 -6.10 10.88
CA ASP A 851 -5.58 -4.92 10.88
C ASP A 851 -5.05 -3.87 11.87
N ILE A 852 -4.27 -2.93 11.34
CA ILE A 852 -3.65 -1.89 12.16
C ILE A 852 -4.65 -0.87 12.76
N SER A 853 -5.94 -0.94 12.44
CA SER A 853 -6.95 -0.01 12.97
C SER A 853 -7.47 -0.37 14.36
N ALA A 854 -7.10 -1.55 14.88
CA ALA A 854 -7.60 -2.06 16.15
C ALA A 854 -6.58 -2.92 16.90
N ILE A 855 -5.32 -2.47 17.00
CA ILE A 855 -4.25 -3.21 17.68
C ILE A 855 -4.51 -3.28 19.19
N ASP A 856 -4.55 -4.48 19.77
CA ASP A 856 -4.89 -4.68 21.18
C ASP A 856 -3.93 -5.60 21.94
N VAL A 857 -3.01 -6.30 21.25
CA VAL A 857 -2.02 -7.17 21.89
C VAL A 857 -0.66 -7.11 21.19
N LEU A 858 0.42 -6.99 21.96
CA LEU A 858 1.81 -7.17 21.52
C LEU A 858 2.50 -8.22 22.37
N MET A 859 3.14 -9.21 21.76
CA MET A 859 3.81 -10.32 22.42
C MET A 859 5.22 -10.55 21.89
N VAL A 860 6.12 -10.96 22.79
CA VAL A 860 7.47 -11.42 22.46
C VAL A 860 7.75 -12.68 23.25
N PHE A 861 8.14 -13.78 22.60
CA PHE A 861 8.34 -15.07 23.28
C PHE A 861 9.26 -16.01 22.48
N PRO A 862 9.97 -16.95 23.12
CA PRO A 862 10.59 -18.08 22.43
C PRO A 862 9.51 -18.97 21.80
N ALA A 863 9.78 -19.53 20.63
CA ALA A 863 8.85 -20.39 19.88
C ALA A 863 8.15 -21.40 20.79
N TRP A 864 6.85 -21.64 20.54
CA TRP A 864 5.98 -22.42 21.42
C TRP A 864 6.63 -23.75 21.86
N GLY A 865 6.65 -23.99 23.18
CA GLY A 865 7.22 -25.19 23.78
C GLY A 865 8.75 -25.19 23.95
N SER A 866 9.47 -24.18 23.45
CA SER A 866 10.93 -24.09 23.59
C SER A 866 11.41 -23.17 24.72
N GLY A 867 10.51 -22.40 25.33
CA GLY A 867 10.83 -21.30 26.25
C GLY A 867 11.19 -21.66 27.69
N ASN A 868 11.15 -22.93 28.10
CA ASN A 868 11.36 -23.32 29.49
C ASN A 868 12.70 -22.79 30.05
N GLY A 869 12.64 -22.03 31.14
CA GLY A 869 13.80 -21.41 31.81
C GLY A 869 14.21 -20.04 31.24
N ALA A 870 13.46 -19.51 30.26
CA ALA A 870 13.72 -18.19 29.72
C ALA A 870 13.26 -17.09 30.69
N VAL A 871 14.12 -16.10 30.90
CA VAL A 871 13.80 -14.85 31.60
C VAL A 871 14.23 -13.69 30.72
N TYR A 872 13.32 -12.78 30.42
CA TYR A 872 13.59 -11.63 29.57
C TYR A 872 12.83 -10.40 30.05
N ARG A 873 13.32 -9.23 29.66
CA ARG A 873 12.77 -7.93 30.00
C ARG A 873 12.46 -7.15 28.73
N LEU A 874 11.37 -6.40 28.75
CA LEU A 874 11.01 -5.42 27.72
C LEU A 874 10.99 -4.02 28.31
N ASP A 875 11.41 -3.05 27.51
CA ASP A 875 11.31 -1.63 27.80
C ASP A 875 11.12 -0.82 26.50
N ASN A 876 10.74 0.45 26.62
CA ASN A 876 10.57 1.39 25.50
C ASN A 876 9.70 0.81 24.35
N VAL A 877 8.60 0.14 24.71
CA VAL A 877 7.68 -0.49 23.76
C VAL A 877 6.74 0.58 23.20
N VAL A 878 6.79 0.81 21.89
CA VAL A 878 6.08 1.90 21.22
C VAL A 878 5.53 1.47 19.85
N ILE A 879 4.38 2.02 19.48
CA ILE A 879 3.83 2.01 18.11
C ILE A 879 3.79 3.45 17.62
N ALA A 880 4.76 3.90 16.81
CA ALA A 880 4.86 5.31 16.45
C ALA A 880 5.65 5.60 15.16
N ASN A 881 5.56 6.83 14.66
CA ASN A 881 6.54 7.34 13.69
C ASN A 881 7.94 7.44 14.34
N PRO A 882 9.01 6.96 13.66
CA PRO A 882 10.36 6.85 14.19
C PRO A 882 11.09 8.18 14.40
#